data_AF-A0A1Y0GVX7-F1
#
_entry.id   AF-A0A1Y0GVX7-F1
#
_cell.length_a   1.000
_cell.length_b   1.000
_cell.length_c   1.000
_cell.angle_alpha   90.00
_cell.angle_beta   90.00
_cell.angle_gamma   90.00
#
_symmetry.space_group_name_H-M   'P 1'
#
loop_
_entity.id
_entity.type
_entity.pdbx_description
1 polymer ?
#
loop_
_entity_poly.entity_id
_entity_poly.type
_entity_poly.pdbx_seq_one_letter_code
_entity_poly.pdbx_strand_id
1 'polypeptide(L)'
;MFVIGCGGSGTNPQSSAGFTLTRTPIQAQIQLPAGTPISNLTTLIPWSSGGATAPNSSGQTEITIFNNGPQYSDVRNAAGKLVLASYLSADKRTLNAETTAQAMIFFAIGGSVQRGDDAVTVLNGVPNLAGYPAVVDEVEDQLLAQGYVSLQTGTLQNDIQAIINEIGSPAPAGRGTIAEPTSQSGLTLNTLVDGKLTIKNDLLRRTRAWIRRVSYVDASGVEKESVSQYEKHDLSTAVPYGGIGNTLKGIVTGETLWTGTTSGPFDIPLYPADARSTKYELKTFGMGLSEGNYVNRTPEEINEGIEIAIKTLILDAILPAIANIAIPLGGGGLDEFVKFASGNAIIADLINLTRDALPQIINLLSEGKLLEAVELLWTTGFTLNSALPAILQLMIDFGEKYGPDWFFNQSGNFAEQIGEKLVILGYVDVFLNAANLVKLGIDIGNADQASIFRIETTSGKATLVADDPIASVFDTTIIKAVIQNKDPNSTYKYEWSVSAGYRLTTSQTSTNQAPNGVIETFDDFARISTETNEPGTAVVSCKVFRMEGDKKRPVDNPTLQYRFVNAPTFSPNPVSVAINDDVTIAMAYEGEETPLYKFSLDSTNYGTIDRTNIGSNPNVTFTSVEAAGTVNLKVECYLSINGGQQKFHTKIIPITIEGGDEIINFTYGRDFIRNDTTPPTYGCVMVAYFKFKRPNATHYMILDGNGVKRYEWNANVHWPQINVSRWRQVFETSSLPESEYCPGFAVSINPPGITGGLYYGWASPSAAEARYQELLAQTIADQAAKPWKLRVTYAE
;
A
#
# COMPACT_ATOMS: atom_id res chain seq x y z
N MET A 1 -25.82 3.57 55.98
CA MET A 1 -26.98 4.21 55.31
C MET A 1 -26.77 3.97 53.82
N PHE A 2 -27.54 3.04 53.25
CA PHE A 2 -27.40 2.61 51.85
C PHE A 2 -27.97 3.69 50.92
N VAL A 3 -27.16 4.18 49.99
CA VAL A 3 -27.62 4.99 48.86
C VAL A 3 -27.59 4.10 47.63
N ILE A 4 -28.79 3.77 47.15
CA ILE A 4 -29.03 3.09 45.88
C ILE A 4 -29.01 4.17 44.79
N GLY A 5 -28.05 4.09 43.87
CA GLY A 5 -28.00 4.92 42.66
C GLY A 5 -28.25 4.06 41.43
N CYS A 6 -29.40 4.24 40.78
CA CYS A 6 -29.75 3.65 39.49
C CYS A 6 -28.79 4.14 38.39
N GLY A 7 -28.03 3.23 37.78
CA GLY A 7 -27.33 3.44 36.52
C GLY A 7 -28.20 2.99 35.34
N GLY A 8 -28.59 3.92 34.48
CA GLY A 8 -29.31 3.66 33.24
C GLY A 8 -28.41 2.96 32.22
N SER A 9 -28.87 1.79 31.75
CA SER A 9 -28.24 0.99 30.71
C SER A 9 -28.46 1.61 29.32
N GLY A 10 -27.43 2.20 28.75
CA GLY A 10 -27.31 2.44 27.32
C GLY A 10 -26.61 1.25 26.66
N THR A 11 -27.37 0.28 26.19
CA THR A 11 -26.88 -0.86 25.42
C THR A 11 -26.45 -0.42 24.02
N ASN A 12 -25.14 -0.24 23.81
CA ASN A 12 -24.55 -0.35 22.48
C ASN A 12 -24.17 -1.83 22.27
N PRO A 13 -24.71 -2.54 21.26
CA PRO A 13 -24.27 -3.89 20.96
C PRO A 13 -22.95 -3.80 20.19
N GLN A 14 -21.82 -3.66 20.90
CA GLN A 14 -20.52 -3.94 20.31
C GLN A 14 -20.31 -5.46 20.30
N SER A 15 -20.44 -6.08 19.13
CA SER A 15 -19.94 -7.42 18.88
C SER A 15 -18.40 -7.39 18.84
N SER A 16 -17.76 -7.54 19.99
CA SER A 16 -16.42 -8.11 20.05
C SER A 16 -16.59 -9.61 20.30
N ALA A 17 -16.00 -10.48 19.48
CA ALA A 17 -15.78 -11.87 19.88
C ALA A 17 -15.02 -11.82 21.23
N GLY A 18 -15.73 -12.07 22.33
CA GLY A 18 -15.21 -11.82 23.67
C GLY A 18 -14.10 -12.80 24.00
N PHE A 19 -12.99 -12.30 24.56
CA PHE A 19 -11.99 -13.14 25.21
C PHE A 19 -12.67 -14.03 26.27
N THR A 20 -12.28 -15.29 26.40
CA THR A 20 -12.81 -16.21 27.41
C THR A 20 -11.71 -17.12 27.93
N LEU A 21 -11.74 -17.40 29.22
CA LEU A 21 -10.81 -18.30 29.91
C LEU A 21 -11.38 -19.73 29.86
N THR A 22 -10.81 -20.55 28.99
CA THR A 22 -11.27 -21.93 28.77
C THR A 22 -10.40 -22.89 29.57
N ARG A 23 -10.99 -23.69 30.46
CA ARG A 23 -10.27 -24.71 31.24
C ARG A 23 -9.79 -25.85 30.35
N THR A 24 -8.56 -26.28 30.55
CA THR A 24 -7.90 -27.38 29.84
C THR A 24 -7.20 -28.27 30.86
N PRO A 25 -7.83 -29.37 31.31
CA PRO A 25 -7.17 -30.38 32.12
C PRO A 25 -6.04 -31.06 31.34
N ILE A 26 -4.86 -31.17 31.94
CA ILE A 26 -3.71 -31.89 31.38
C ILE A 26 -3.16 -32.88 32.40
N GLN A 27 -2.65 -34.01 31.92
CA GLN A 27 -1.89 -34.95 32.75
C GLN A 27 -0.42 -34.51 32.75
N ALA A 28 0.03 -33.98 33.89
CA ALA A 28 1.38 -33.49 34.10
C ALA A 28 2.24 -34.53 34.84
N GLN A 29 3.54 -34.50 34.58
CA GLN A 29 4.51 -35.42 35.16
C GLN A 29 5.51 -34.65 36.02
N ILE A 30 5.57 -35.00 37.31
CA ILE A 30 6.60 -34.55 38.25
C ILE A 30 7.81 -35.47 38.13
N GLN A 31 8.99 -34.91 37.85
CA GLN A 31 10.24 -35.66 37.72
C GLN A 31 11.29 -35.04 38.63
N LEU A 32 11.71 -35.80 39.65
CA LEU A 32 12.79 -35.42 40.55
C LEU A 32 14.09 -36.14 40.17
N PRO A 33 15.26 -35.50 40.34
CA PRO A 33 16.56 -36.14 40.22
C PRO A 33 16.66 -37.40 41.10
N ALA A 34 17.34 -38.43 40.58
CA ALA A 34 17.59 -39.64 41.35
C ALA A 34 18.46 -39.33 42.58
N GLY A 35 18.02 -39.75 43.77
CA GLY A 35 18.73 -39.46 45.02
C GLY A 35 18.18 -38.28 45.83
N THR A 36 17.16 -37.58 45.31
CA THR A 36 16.43 -36.53 46.06
C THR A 36 15.89 -37.10 47.38
N PRO A 37 15.96 -36.36 48.51
CA PRO A 37 15.47 -36.83 49.82
C PRO A 37 13.94 -37.00 49.90
N ILE A 38 13.19 -36.57 48.87
CA ILE A 38 11.75 -36.76 48.74
C ILE A 38 11.48 -38.21 48.29
N SER A 39 11.17 -39.08 49.26
CA SER A 39 10.91 -40.51 48.99
C SER A 39 9.44 -40.82 48.66
N ASN A 40 8.51 -39.92 48.95
CA ASN A 40 7.08 -40.09 48.65
C ASN A 40 6.53 -38.90 47.85
N LEU A 41 6.28 -39.11 46.56
CA LEU A 41 5.75 -38.08 45.68
C LEU A 41 4.32 -37.67 46.05
N THR A 42 3.51 -38.54 46.68
CA THR A 42 2.12 -38.23 47.02
C THR A 42 1.96 -37.16 48.10
N THR A 43 3.05 -36.79 48.80
CA THR A 43 3.05 -35.68 49.77
C THR A 43 3.32 -34.33 49.13
N LEU A 44 3.62 -34.30 47.83
CA LEU A 44 3.82 -33.06 47.09
C LEU A 44 2.47 -32.40 46.77
N ILE A 45 2.49 -31.08 46.76
CA ILE A 45 1.32 -30.23 46.59
C ILE A 45 1.49 -29.45 45.28
N PRO A 46 0.98 -29.97 44.15
CA PRO A 46 0.98 -29.25 42.88
C PRO A 46 -0.06 -28.13 42.89
N TRP A 47 0.19 -27.09 42.09
CA TRP A 47 -0.69 -25.93 42.00
C TRP A 47 -0.70 -25.33 40.60
N SER A 48 -1.88 -24.85 40.21
CA SER A 48 -2.16 -23.96 39.10
C SER A 48 -3.40 -23.14 39.48
N SER A 49 -3.58 -21.94 38.91
CA SER A 49 -4.82 -21.18 39.11
C SER A 49 -6.07 -21.93 38.66
N GLY A 50 -5.97 -22.83 37.68
CA GLY A 50 -7.06 -23.69 37.23
C GLY A 50 -7.37 -24.88 38.16
N GLY A 51 -6.51 -25.13 39.15
CA GLY A 51 -6.58 -26.26 40.08
C GLY A 51 -5.66 -27.42 39.70
N ALA A 52 -5.34 -28.27 40.69
CA ALA A 52 -4.51 -29.47 40.52
C ALA A 52 -4.93 -30.57 41.50
N THR A 53 -4.67 -31.84 41.15
CA THR A 53 -4.89 -32.99 42.04
C THR A 53 -3.58 -33.44 42.68
N ALA A 54 -3.65 -34.13 43.83
CA ALA A 54 -2.46 -34.76 44.41
C ALA A 54 -1.81 -35.73 43.39
N PRO A 55 -0.47 -35.80 43.33
CA PRO A 55 0.21 -36.71 42.43
C PRO A 55 0.13 -38.15 42.94
N ASN A 56 0.14 -39.11 42.02
CA ASN A 56 0.25 -40.53 42.35
C ASN A 56 1.72 -40.91 42.67
N SER A 57 1.95 -42.18 43.03
CA SER A 57 3.29 -42.68 43.35
C SER A 57 4.29 -42.63 42.19
N SER A 58 3.82 -42.52 40.93
CA SER A 58 4.66 -42.31 39.76
C SER A 58 4.91 -40.84 39.43
N GLY A 59 4.38 -39.90 40.23
CA GLY A 59 4.51 -38.46 40.02
C GLY A 59 3.55 -37.87 38.99
N GLN A 60 2.56 -38.62 38.51
CA GLN A 60 1.53 -38.09 37.61
C GLN A 60 0.46 -37.36 38.40
N THR A 61 0.04 -36.20 37.91
CA THR A 61 -1.01 -35.35 38.49
C THR A 61 -1.85 -34.72 37.39
N GLU A 62 -3.13 -34.53 37.63
CA GLU A 62 -3.97 -33.71 36.77
C GLU A 62 -3.83 -32.24 37.17
N ILE A 63 -3.42 -31.40 36.23
CA ILE A 63 -3.33 -29.95 36.41
C ILE A 63 -4.25 -29.30 35.38
N THR A 64 -5.09 -28.38 35.81
CA THR A 64 -5.91 -27.58 34.90
C THR A 64 -5.20 -26.28 34.57
N ILE A 65 -5.03 -26.01 33.27
CA ILE A 65 -4.54 -24.74 32.73
C ILE A 65 -5.66 -24.05 31.95
N PHE A 66 -5.46 -22.79 31.56
CA PHE A 66 -6.39 -22.05 30.72
C PHE A 66 -5.85 -21.86 29.30
N ASN A 67 -6.74 -21.88 28.32
CA ASN A 67 -6.46 -21.59 26.91
C ASN A 67 -5.27 -22.38 26.34
N ASN A 68 -5.09 -23.64 26.76
CA ASN A 68 -3.97 -24.51 26.40
C ASN A 68 -2.57 -24.04 26.87
N GLY A 69 -2.48 -23.00 27.72
CA GLY A 69 -1.23 -22.45 28.23
C GLY A 69 -0.43 -21.64 27.19
N PRO A 70 0.86 -21.35 27.44
CA PRO A 70 1.64 -21.70 28.63
C PRO A 70 1.14 -20.99 29.90
N GLN A 71 1.06 -21.71 31.01
CA GLN A 71 0.58 -21.17 32.29
C GLN A 71 1.46 -21.65 33.45
N TYR A 72 1.78 -20.73 34.37
CA TYR A 72 2.61 -21.05 35.53
C TYR A 72 1.98 -22.14 36.40
N SER A 73 2.80 -23.07 36.85
CA SER A 73 2.44 -24.13 37.78
C SER A 73 3.64 -24.47 38.65
N ASP A 74 3.39 -24.78 39.93
CA ASP A 74 4.45 -25.15 40.87
C ASP A 74 4.11 -26.42 41.65
N VAL A 75 5.14 -27.02 42.24
CA VAL A 75 5.04 -28.18 43.13
C VAL A 75 5.78 -27.83 44.41
N ARG A 76 5.10 -28.02 45.54
CA ARG A 76 5.65 -27.74 46.87
C ARG A 76 5.72 -28.99 47.74
N ASN A 77 6.60 -28.95 48.73
CA ASN A 77 6.62 -29.96 49.77
C ASN A 77 5.61 -29.63 50.89
N ALA A 78 5.45 -30.53 51.85
CA ALA A 78 4.52 -30.34 52.98
C ALA A 78 4.87 -29.14 53.89
N ALA A 79 6.10 -28.63 53.83
CA ALA A 79 6.53 -27.42 54.53
C ALA A 79 6.29 -26.13 53.70
N GLY A 80 5.62 -26.23 52.55
CA GLY A 80 5.33 -25.11 51.67
C GLY A 80 6.54 -24.61 50.86
N LYS A 81 7.68 -25.30 50.89
CA LYS A 81 8.86 -24.90 50.11
C LYS A 81 8.71 -25.32 48.65
N LEU A 82 9.22 -24.49 47.74
CA LEU A 82 9.21 -24.73 46.31
C LEU A 82 10.10 -25.93 45.97
N VAL A 83 9.55 -26.94 45.31
CA VAL A 83 10.31 -28.09 44.80
C VAL A 83 10.54 -27.93 43.31
N LEU A 84 9.48 -27.70 42.52
CA LEU A 84 9.59 -27.55 41.06
C LEU A 84 8.65 -26.46 40.56
N ALA A 85 9.01 -25.82 39.45
CA ALA A 85 8.17 -24.85 38.73
C ALA A 85 8.21 -25.12 37.22
N SER A 86 7.14 -24.75 36.51
CA SER A 86 7.07 -24.86 35.06
C SER A 86 5.98 -23.94 34.49
N TYR A 87 6.09 -23.62 33.20
CA TYR A 87 4.99 -23.06 32.42
C TYR A 87 4.38 -24.19 31.58
N LEU A 88 3.30 -24.78 32.10
CA LEU A 88 2.66 -25.94 31.47
C LEU A 88 1.76 -25.51 30.31
N SER A 89 1.73 -26.31 29.26
CA SER A 89 0.86 -26.15 28.10
C SER A 89 0.27 -27.50 27.67
N ALA A 90 -0.63 -27.47 26.70
CA ALA A 90 -1.13 -28.71 26.09
C ALA A 90 0.01 -29.60 25.54
N ASP A 91 1.15 -29.02 25.16
CA ASP A 91 2.30 -29.72 24.59
C ASP A 91 3.48 -29.89 25.55
N LYS A 92 3.56 -29.07 26.61
CA LYS A 92 4.63 -29.11 27.63
C LYS A 92 4.03 -29.46 28.99
N ARG A 93 4.18 -30.72 29.41
CA ARG A 93 3.47 -31.28 30.57
C ARG A 93 4.40 -31.76 31.70
N THR A 94 5.64 -31.30 31.73
CA THR A 94 6.65 -31.77 32.68
C THR A 94 7.00 -30.70 33.70
N LEU A 95 7.21 -31.12 34.95
CA LEU A 95 7.82 -30.36 36.04
C LEU A 95 9.12 -31.06 36.43
N ASN A 96 10.26 -30.43 36.17
CA ASN A 96 11.60 -30.95 36.48
C ASN A 96 12.61 -29.79 36.72
N ALA A 97 13.88 -30.12 36.97
CA ALA A 97 14.92 -29.12 37.23
C ALA A 97 15.08 -28.14 36.06
N GLU A 98 15.05 -28.64 34.81
CA GLU A 98 15.16 -27.85 33.59
C GLU A 98 14.03 -26.82 33.45
N THR A 99 12.77 -27.23 33.61
CA THR A 99 11.61 -26.32 33.54
C THR A 99 11.60 -25.34 34.71
N THR A 100 12.16 -25.73 35.85
CA THR A 100 12.29 -24.86 37.02
C THR A 100 13.31 -23.76 36.74
N ALA A 101 14.51 -24.11 36.25
CA ALA A 101 15.50 -23.14 35.79
C ALA A 101 14.95 -22.21 34.70
N GLN A 102 14.19 -22.74 33.74
CA GLN A 102 13.53 -21.96 32.70
C GLN A 102 12.57 -20.93 33.28
N ALA A 103 11.70 -21.34 34.21
CA ALA A 103 10.76 -20.42 34.86
C ALA A 103 11.50 -19.33 35.66
N MET A 104 12.54 -19.70 36.41
CA MET A 104 13.33 -18.74 37.20
C MET A 104 14.02 -17.70 36.31
N ILE A 105 14.67 -18.13 35.22
CA ILE A 105 15.32 -17.23 34.28
C ILE A 105 14.29 -16.38 33.53
N PHE A 106 13.12 -16.94 33.18
CA PHE A 106 12.03 -16.19 32.56
C PHE A 106 11.57 -15.01 33.43
N PHE A 107 11.41 -15.21 34.74
CA PHE A 107 11.14 -14.11 35.67
C PHE A 107 12.35 -13.15 35.77
N ALA A 108 13.57 -13.67 35.82
CA ALA A 108 14.80 -12.89 35.98
C ALA A 108 15.12 -11.94 34.82
N ILE A 109 14.82 -12.34 33.59
CA ILE A 109 15.01 -11.49 32.41
C ILE A 109 13.78 -10.61 32.15
N GLY A 110 12.79 -10.65 33.05
CA GLY A 110 11.58 -9.84 32.98
C GLY A 110 10.54 -10.39 32.01
N GLY A 111 10.68 -11.61 31.52
CA GLY A 111 9.69 -12.25 30.65
C GLY A 111 8.27 -12.17 31.21
N SER A 112 8.13 -12.12 32.54
CA SER A 112 6.85 -11.99 33.24
C SER A 112 6.08 -10.70 32.99
N VAL A 113 6.76 -9.61 32.59
CA VAL A 113 6.07 -8.36 32.22
C VAL A 113 5.77 -8.25 30.74
N GLN A 114 6.20 -9.23 29.93
CA GLN A 114 5.85 -9.27 28.51
C GLN A 114 4.37 -9.65 28.33
N ARG A 115 3.81 -9.21 27.20
CA ARG A 115 2.41 -9.44 26.85
C ARG A 115 2.31 -10.02 25.45
N GLY A 116 1.17 -10.64 25.14
CA GLY A 116 0.96 -11.34 23.87
C GLY A 116 2.02 -12.40 23.58
N ASP A 117 2.30 -12.60 22.29
CA ASP A 117 3.21 -13.64 21.81
C ASP A 117 4.68 -13.42 22.22
N ASP A 118 5.06 -12.20 22.64
CA ASP A 118 6.41 -11.90 23.13
C ASP A 118 6.71 -12.66 24.43
N ALA A 119 5.75 -12.81 25.33
CA ALA A 119 5.94 -13.58 26.57
C ALA A 119 6.24 -15.05 26.27
N VAL A 120 5.53 -15.64 25.29
CA VAL A 120 5.76 -17.02 24.86
C VAL A 120 7.09 -17.16 24.13
N THR A 121 7.47 -16.18 23.30
CA THR A 121 8.75 -16.16 22.59
C THR A 121 9.92 -16.07 23.57
N VAL A 122 9.83 -15.20 24.59
CA VAL A 122 10.84 -15.09 25.64
C VAL A 122 10.96 -16.40 26.41
N LEU A 123 9.85 -16.98 26.88
CA LEU A 123 9.85 -18.26 27.58
C LEU A 123 10.54 -19.36 26.76
N ASN A 124 10.18 -19.50 25.48
CA ASN A 124 10.75 -20.51 24.59
C ASN A 124 12.22 -20.24 24.22
N GLY A 125 12.66 -18.98 24.29
CA GLY A 125 14.03 -18.59 24.02
C GLY A 125 15.00 -18.92 25.16
N VAL A 126 14.54 -18.90 26.42
CA VAL A 126 15.38 -19.07 27.63
C VAL A 126 16.37 -20.25 27.56
N PRO A 127 15.98 -21.47 27.13
CA PRO A 127 16.92 -22.60 27.08
C PRO A 127 18.12 -22.40 26.14
N ASN A 128 18.05 -21.43 25.23
CA ASN A 128 19.12 -21.12 24.28
C ASN A 128 20.09 -20.05 24.81
N LEU A 129 19.90 -19.54 26.03
CA LEU A 129 20.80 -18.58 26.64
C LEU A 129 22.11 -19.26 27.06
N ALA A 130 23.22 -18.59 26.81
CA ALA A 130 24.49 -19.00 27.40
C ALA A 130 24.39 -18.92 28.93
N GLY A 131 25.01 -19.89 29.62
CA GLY A 131 24.87 -20.08 31.07
C GLY A 131 23.62 -20.85 31.51
N TYR A 132 22.62 -21.10 30.64
CA TYR A 132 21.41 -21.85 31.00
C TYR A 132 21.70 -23.21 31.67
N PRO A 133 22.61 -24.07 31.15
CA PRO A 133 22.91 -25.36 31.78
C PRO A 133 23.42 -25.24 33.22
N ALA A 134 24.19 -24.20 33.55
CA ALA A 134 24.72 -24.02 34.91
C ALA A 134 23.59 -23.76 35.93
N VAL A 135 22.53 -23.05 35.52
CA VAL A 135 21.35 -22.83 36.36
C VAL A 135 20.56 -24.13 36.52
N VAL A 136 20.48 -24.96 35.48
CA VAL A 136 19.84 -26.29 35.58
C VAL A 136 20.58 -27.19 36.57
N ASP A 137 21.91 -27.25 36.45
CA ASP A 137 22.78 -28.06 37.31
C ASP A 137 22.64 -27.64 38.79
N GLU A 138 22.65 -26.34 39.07
CA GLU A 138 22.49 -25.83 40.44
C GLU A 138 21.09 -26.09 41.02
N VAL A 139 20.02 -26.02 40.20
CA VAL A 139 18.68 -26.42 40.63
C VAL A 139 18.64 -27.91 41.00
N GLU A 140 19.29 -28.77 40.21
CA GLU A 140 19.41 -30.19 40.49
C GLU A 140 20.21 -30.45 41.78
N ASP A 141 21.33 -29.76 41.98
CA ASP A 141 22.14 -29.86 43.19
C ASP A 141 21.37 -29.47 44.45
N GLN A 142 20.58 -28.39 44.41
CA GLN A 142 19.72 -28.02 45.53
C GLN A 142 18.62 -29.05 45.80
N LEU A 143 18.01 -29.61 44.74
CA LEU A 143 17.04 -30.69 44.91
C LEU A 143 17.67 -31.91 45.59
N LEU A 144 18.87 -32.31 45.17
CA LEU A 144 19.60 -33.43 45.76
C LEU A 144 20.02 -33.15 47.22
N ALA A 145 20.46 -31.92 47.53
CA ALA A 145 20.97 -31.57 48.85
C ALA A 145 19.88 -31.39 49.91
N GLN A 146 18.77 -30.72 49.57
CA GLN A 146 17.76 -30.29 50.55
C GLN A 146 16.31 -30.62 50.14
N GLY A 147 16.07 -31.12 48.93
CA GLY A 147 14.72 -31.48 48.45
C GLY A 147 13.82 -30.28 48.14
N TYR A 148 14.38 -29.09 48.01
CA TYR A 148 13.66 -27.88 47.59
C TYR A 148 14.65 -26.89 46.95
N VAL A 149 14.12 -25.97 46.15
CA VAL A 149 14.89 -24.93 45.47
C VAL A 149 14.74 -23.61 46.23
N SER A 150 15.84 -22.89 46.41
CA SER A 150 15.90 -21.60 47.09
C SER A 150 16.93 -20.69 46.44
N LEU A 151 16.48 -19.48 46.08
CA LEU A 151 17.35 -18.43 45.53
C LEU A 151 18.40 -17.92 46.52
N GLN A 152 18.16 -18.08 47.83
CA GLN A 152 19.02 -17.55 48.89
C GLN A 152 20.16 -18.51 49.29
N THR A 153 20.21 -19.68 48.67
CA THR A 153 21.16 -20.76 48.99
C THR A 153 21.93 -21.14 47.74
N GLY A 154 23.20 -21.54 47.90
CA GLY A 154 24.04 -22.00 46.79
C GLY A 154 24.51 -20.88 45.86
N THR A 155 24.76 -21.21 44.59
CA THR A 155 25.24 -20.25 43.57
C THR A 155 24.13 -19.75 42.64
N LEU A 156 22.90 -20.25 42.81
CA LEU A 156 21.78 -20.03 41.89
C LEU A 156 21.54 -18.56 41.52
N GLN A 157 21.58 -17.66 42.50
CA GLN A 157 21.44 -16.22 42.26
C GLN A 157 22.58 -15.66 41.39
N ASN A 158 23.83 -16.08 41.64
CA ASN A 158 25.00 -15.63 40.89
C ASN A 158 24.97 -16.17 39.46
N ASP A 159 24.53 -17.42 39.27
CA ASP A 159 24.44 -18.05 37.95
C ASP A 159 23.36 -17.39 37.10
N ILE A 160 22.20 -17.07 37.68
CA ILE A 160 21.16 -16.29 37.02
C ILE A 160 21.68 -14.86 36.70
N GLN A 161 22.40 -14.21 37.63
CA GLN A 161 22.95 -12.87 37.40
C GLN A 161 23.99 -12.86 36.27
N ALA A 162 24.77 -13.93 36.11
CA ALA A 162 25.70 -14.07 34.99
C ALA A 162 24.97 -14.09 33.63
N ILE A 163 23.85 -14.81 33.53
CA ILE A 163 22.98 -14.81 32.34
C ILE A 163 22.44 -13.39 32.05
N ILE A 164 21.97 -12.68 33.08
CA ILE A 164 21.48 -11.30 32.94
C ILE A 164 22.58 -10.38 32.36
N ASN A 165 23.80 -10.50 32.89
CA ASN A 165 24.93 -9.68 32.43
C ASN A 165 25.33 -10.00 30.98
N GLU A 166 25.16 -11.23 30.53
CA GLU A 166 25.51 -11.68 29.18
C GLU A 166 24.51 -11.22 28.10
N ILE A 167 23.24 -11.01 28.47
CA ILE A 167 22.20 -10.50 27.55
C ILE A 167 22.52 -9.07 27.07
N GLY A 168 23.38 -8.33 27.79
CA GLY A 168 24.05 -7.11 27.33
C GLY A 168 23.33 -5.80 27.69
N SER A 169 24.06 -4.69 27.56
CA SER A 169 23.54 -3.32 27.77
C SER A 169 22.50 -2.93 26.70
N PRO A 170 21.55 -2.03 27.05
CA PRO A 170 20.48 -1.61 26.15
C PRO A 170 20.97 -1.11 24.80
N ALA A 171 20.19 -1.39 23.75
CA ALA A 171 20.46 -0.88 22.42
C ALA A 171 20.40 0.67 22.39
N PRO A 172 21.30 1.35 21.65
CA PRO A 172 21.24 2.80 21.50
C PRO A 172 19.95 3.25 20.78
N ALA A 173 19.32 4.31 21.30
CA ALA A 173 18.09 4.89 20.76
C ALA A 173 18.24 5.30 19.28
N GLY A 174 17.24 4.99 18.45
CA GLY A 174 17.25 5.42 17.06
C GLY A 174 15.94 5.30 16.30
N ARG A 175 15.41 6.48 15.92
CA ARG A 175 14.76 6.88 14.64
C ARG A 175 13.27 7.29 14.72
N GLY A 176 12.99 8.46 14.13
CA GLY A 176 11.66 8.95 13.72
C GLY A 176 11.64 10.47 13.46
N THR A 177 11.06 10.91 12.35
CA THR A 177 11.25 12.21 11.65
C THR A 177 10.51 13.46 12.19
N ILE A 178 10.98 14.63 11.72
CA ILE A 178 10.80 16.03 12.14
C ILE A 178 9.38 16.62 12.02
N ALA A 179 8.92 17.34 13.06
CA ALA A 179 8.47 18.74 13.03
C ALA A 179 8.51 19.36 14.45
N GLU A 180 8.05 20.60 14.73
CA GLU A 180 8.58 21.51 15.82
C GLU A 180 7.75 21.84 17.10
N PRO A 181 8.06 21.12 18.18
CA PRO A 181 8.01 19.71 18.00
C PRO A 181 6.55 19.33 17.71
N THR A 182 6.22 19.00 16.46
CA THR A 182 5.08 18.12 16.20
C THR A 182 5.33 16.76 16.83
N SER A 183 6.55 16.47 17.26
CA SER A 183 6.92 15.29 18.02
C SER A 183 7.72 15.67 19.28
N GLN A 184 7.19 15.44 20.48
CA GLN A 184 7.94 15.59 21.74
C GLN A 184 7.56 14.48 22.71
N SER A 185 8.52 13.94 23.47
CA SER A 185 8.27 12.92 24.50
C SER A 185 7.51 11.70 23.98
N GLY A 186 7.82 11.28 22.76
CA GLY A 186 7.14 10.17 22.08
C GLY A 186 5.75 10.48 21.53
N LEU A 187 5.28 11.72 21.65
CA LEU A 187 3.97 12.14 21.20
C LEU A 187 4.09 12.89 19.88
N THR A 188 3.46 12.38 18.83
CA THR A 188 3.35 13.05 17.54
C THR A 188 1.95 13.64 17.36
N LEU A 189 1.86 14.96 17.19
CA LEU A 189 0.63 15.67 16.86
C LEU A 189 0.34 15.58 15.37
N ASN A 190 -0.89 15.22 15.05
CA ASN A 190 -1.39 15.21 13.69
C ASN A 190 -2.66 16.08 13.61
N THR A 191 -2.49 17.26 13.00
CA THR A 191 -3.53 18.29 12.78
C THR A 191 -4.17 18.19 11.40
N LEU A 192 -4.08 17.04 10.72
CA LEU A 192 -4.47 16.89 9.31
C LEU A 192 -5.98 17.01 9.01
N VAL A 193 -6.84 17.21 10.01
CA VAL A 193 -8.29 17.20 9.81
C VAL A 193 -8.90 18.50 10.31
N ASP A 194 -9.57 19.23 9.40
CA ASP A 194 -10.33 20.48 9.61
C ASP A 194 -10.92 20.68 11.02
N GLY A 195 -10.16 21.36 11.89
CA GLY A 195 -10.53 21.68 13.27
C GLY A 195 -10.45 20.50 14.24
N LYS A 196 -9.63 19.48 13.96
CA LYS A 196 -9.43 18.29 14.78
C LYS A 196 -7.95 17.96 14.98
N LEU A 197 -7.64 17.42 16.14
CA LEU A 197 -6.31 16.99 16.54
C LEU A 197 -6.31 15.50 16.88
N THR A 198 -5.37 14.75 16.32
CA THR A 198 -5.05 13.40 16.80
C THR A 198 -3.65 13.39 17.38
N ILE A 199 -3.44 12.59 18.43
CA ILE A 199 -2.15 12.46 19.09
C ILE A 199 -1.74 11.00 19.01
N LYS A 200 -0.58 10.74 18.39
CA LYS A 200 0.04 9.42 18.35
C LYS A 200 1.07 9.33 19.48
N ASN A 201 1.00 8.28 20.29
CA ASN A 201 1.99 7.97 21.32
C ASN A 201 2.80 6.73 20.89
N ASP A 202 4.10 6.92 20.70
CA ASP A 202 5.05 5.92 20.24
C ASP A 202 5.85 5.26 21.37
N LEU A 203 5.66 5.69 22.61
CA LEU A 203 6.39 5.18 23.79
C LEU A 203 5.49 4.38 24.72
N LEU A 204 6.11 3.46 25.48
CA LEU A 204 5.47 2.69 26.55
C LEU A 204 5.27 3.54 27.82
N ARG A 205 4.71 4.74 27.69
CA ARG A 205 4.36 5.62 28.82
C ARG A 205 2.94 6.15 28.70
N ARG A 206 2.19 6.19 29.80
CA ARG A 206 0.86 6.82 29.82
C ARG A 206 1.02 8.33 29.94
N THR A 207 0.16 9.06 29.24
CA THR A 207 0.22 10.52 29.22
C THR A 207 -1.17 11.10 29.44
N ARG A 208 -1.26 12.15 30.26
CA ARG A 208 -2.43 13.01 30.38
C ARG A 208 -2.25 14.20 29.43
N ALA A 209 -3.25 14.48 28.61
CA ALA A 209 -3.30 15.64 27.71
C ALA A 209 -4.34 16.65 28.22
N TRP A 210 -3.97 17.91 28.34
CA TRP A 210 -4.83 19.03 28.72
C TRP A 210 -4.88 20.03 27.59
N ILE A 211 -6.04 20.21 26.96
CA ILE A 211 -6.21 21.12 25.83
C ILE A 211 -7.13 22.28 26.18
N ARG A 212 -6.76 23.50 25.79
CA ARG A 212 -7.62 24.68 25.91
C ARG A 212 -7.42 25.65 24.76
N ARG A 213 -8.42 26.49 24.51
CA ARG A 213 -8.29 27.70 23.70
C ARG A 213 -7.58 28.78 24.49
N VAL A 214 -6.74 29.57 23.82
CA VAL A 214 -6.00 30.69 24.42
C VAL A 214 -6.42 32.02 23.81
N SER A 215 -6.42 32.11 22.49
CA SER A 215 -6.77 33.33 21.75
C SER A 215 -7.32 33.02 20.37
N TYR A 216 -7.83 34.03 19.67
CA TYR A 216 -8.23 33.93 18.28
C TYR A 216 -7.95 35.22 17.52
N VAL A 217 -7.78 35.12 16.20
CA VAL A 217 -7.67 36.27 15.31
C VAL A 217 -9.00 36.47 14.62
N ASP A 218 -9.65 37.60 14.86
CA ASP A 218 -10.97 37.88 14.27
C ASP A 218 -10.89 38.18 12.76
N ALA A 219 -12.06 38.33 12.13
CA ALA A 219 -12.17 38.62 10.70
C ALA A 219 -11.43 39.91 10.25
N SER A 220 -11.17 40.84 11.18
CA SER A 220 -10.42 42.09 10.94
C SER A 220 -8.91 41.92 11.08
N GLY A 221 -8.43 40.75 11.52
CA GLY A 221 -7.01 40.47 11.74
C GLY A 221 -6.50 40.86 13.13
N VAL A 222 -7.40 41.19 14.06
CA VAL A 222 -7.04 41.56 15.44
C VAL A 222 -7.06 40.33 16.33
N GLU A 223 -5.96 40.08 17.05
CA GLU A 223 -5.88 39.01 18.04
C GLU A 223 -6.66 39.40 19.31
N LYS A 224 -7.54 38.50 19.76
CA LYS A 224 -8.36 38.62 20.97
C LYS A 224 -8.11 37.45 21.88
N GLU A 225 -7.88 37.75 23.15
CA GLU A 225 -7.76 36.74 24.20
C GLU A 225 -9.11 36.03 24.40
N SER A 226 -9.09 34.70 24.49
CA SER A 226 -10.30 33.89 24.70
C SER A 226 -9.94 32.55 25.33
N VAL A 227 -9.54 32.62 26.60
CA VAL A 227 -9.10 31.45 27.36
C VAL A 227 -10.29 30.59 27.74
N SER A 228 -10.29 29.32 27.33
CA SER A 228 -11.27 28.32 27.78
C SER A 228 -10.74 27.53 28.99
N GLN A 229 -11.62 26.76 29.63
CA GLN A 229 -11.19 25.72 30.57
C GLN A 229 -10.43 24.61 29.83
N TYR A 230 -9.58 23.88 30.57
CA TYR A 230 -8.90 22.71 30.03
C TYR A 230 -9.83 21.51 29.92
N GLU A 231 -9.82 20.87 28.77
CA GLU A 231 -10.35 19.53 28.56
C GLU A 231 -9.22 18.52 28.79
N LYS A 232 -9.46 17.53 29.65
CA LYS A 232 -8.45 16.54 30.07
C LYS A 232 -8.72 15.20 29.37
N HIS A 233 -7.68 14.58 28.82
CA HIS A 233 -7.76 13.32 28.09
C HIS A 233 -6.63 12.36 28.45
N ASP A 234 -6.94 11.06 28.48
CA ASP A 234 -5.96 10.00 28.68
C ASP A 234 -5.46 9.50 27.33
N LEU A 235 -4.14 9.48 27.15
CA LEU A 235 -3.50 8.89 25.99
C LEU A 235 -3.03 7.48 26.34
N SER A 236 -3.37 6.53 25.46
CA SER A 236 -2.91 5.15 25.58
C SER A 236 -1.40 5.05 25.32
N THR A 237 -0.77 4.00 25.86
CA THR A 237 0.63 3.65 25.63
C THR A 237 0.79 2.95 24.29
N ALA A 238 1.99 2.97 23.71
CA ALA A 238 2.30 2.10 22.58
C ALA A 238 2.10 0.62 22.94
N VAL A 239 1.72 -0.19 21.95
CA VAL A 239 1.49 -1.63 22.12
C VAL A 239 2.62 -2.45 21.48
N PRO A 240 2.95 -3.65 22.01
CA PRO A 240 3.94 -4.53 21.39
C PRO A 240 3.63 -4.78 19.90
N TYR A 241 4.65 -4.81 19.04
CA TYR A 241 4.49 -5.15 17.62
C TYR A 241 4.36 -6.67 17.45
N GLY A 242 3.18 -7.12 17.04
CA GLY A 242 2.85 -8.55 16.86
C GLY A 242 3.38 -9.18 15.56
N GLY A 243 4.64 -8.93 15.20
CA GLY A 243 5.28 -9.48 13.99
C GLY A 243 6.30 -10.59 14.30
N ILE A 244 6.48 -11.52 13.33
CA ILE A 244 7.28 -12.77 13.41
C ILE A 244 8.82 -12.54 13.58
N GLY A 245 9.28 -11.31 13.81
CA GLY A 245 10.70 -10.93 13.75
C GLY A 245 11.47 -10.85 15.08
N ASN A 246 10.81 -11.07 16.23
CA ASN A 246 11.42 -10.74 17.52
C ASN A 246 12.35 -11.87 18.02
N THR A 247 13.66 -11.62 18.08
CA THR A 247 14.61 -12.54 18.73
C THR A 247 14.53 -12.38 20.26
N LEU A 248 14.79 -13.44 21.04
CA LEU A 248 14.84 -13.35 22.52
C LEU A 248 15.68 -12.17 23.00
N LYS A 249 16.88 -12.00 22.42
CA LYS A 249 17.78 -10.90 22.75
C LYS A 249 17.15 -9.54 22.39
N GLY A 250 16.56 -9.40 21.21
CA GLY A 250 15.90 -8.16 20.79
C GLY A 250 14.67 -7.82 21.65
N ILE A 251 13.90 -8.83 22.07
CA ILE A 251 12.82 -8.63 23.05
C ILE A 251 13.44 -8.20 24.36
N VAL A 252 14.36 -8.95 24.95
CA VAL A 252 14.83 -8.66 26.32
C VAL A 252 15.63 -7.34 26.40
N THR A 253 16.31 -6.92 25.34
CA THR A 253 17.11 -5.67 25.29
C THR A 253 16.36 -4.44 24.76
N GLY A 254 15.10 -4.59 24.33
CA GLY A 254 14.29 -3.46 23.84
C GLY A 254 14.52 -3.05 22.38
N GLU A 255 15.12 -3.92 21.56
CA GLU A 255 15.27 -3.69 20.11
C GLU A 255 13.96 -3.87 19.31
N THR A 256 12.87 -4.30 19.97
CA THR A 256 11.57 -4.52 19.33
C THR A 256 10.84 -3.21 19.03
N LEU A 257 10.38 -3.09 17.79
CA LEU A 257 9.54 -1.99 17.31
C LEU A 257 8.22 -1.98 18.10
N TRP A 258 7.79 -0.84 18.61
CA TRP A 258 6.44 -0.68 19.18
C TRP A 258 5.47 -0.26 18.08
N THR A 259 4.19 -0.63 18.21
CA THR A 259 3.14 -0.01 17.41
C THR A 259 2.57 1.16 18.21
N GLY A 260 2.84 2.38 17.75
CA GLY A 260 2.30 3.58 18.37
C GLY A 260 0.77 3.59 18.36
N THR A 261 0.16 4.03 19.45
CA THR A 261 -1.29 4.18 19.55
C THR A 261 -1.71 5.59 19.15
N THR A 262 -2.82 5.72 18.43
CA THR A 262 -3.38 7.03 18.06
C THR A 262 -4.66 7.29 18.84
N SER A 263 -4.79 8.47 19.43
CA SER A 263 -5.99 8.90 20.12
C SER A 263 -7.19 9.00 19.16
N GLY A 264 -8.40 9.04 19.71
CA GLY A 264 -9.53 9.61 18.98
C GLY A 264 -9.28 11.09 18.62
N PRO A 265 -10.02 11.64 17.64
CA PRO A 265 -9.89 13.05 17.29
C PRO A 265 -10.45 13.96 18.39
N PHE A 266 -9.66 14.93 18.84
CA PHE A 266 -10.07 16.02 19.72
C PHE A 266 -10.51 17.24 18.89
N ASP A 267 -11.56 17.94 19.32
CA ASP A 267 -12.07 19.11 18.60
C ASP A 267 -11.26 20.37 18.96
N ILE A 268 -10.70 21.03 17.93
CA ILE A 268 -9.99 22.31 18.01
C ILE A 268 -10.55 23.31 16.97
N PRO A 269 -11.86 23.62 17.02
CA PRO A 269 -12.54 24.38 15.98
C PRO A 269 -12.08 25.84 15.91
N LEU A 270 -12.39 26.53 14.81
CA LEU A 270 -12.35 28.00 14.82
C LEU A 270 -13.38 28.55 15.81
N TYR A 271 -12.95 29.54 16.59
CA TYR A 271 -13.80 30.28 17.50
C TYR A 271 -13.51 31.78 17.50
N PRO A 272 -14.53 32.65 17.34
CA PRO A 272 -15.86 32.32 16.81
C PRO A 272 -15.78 31.70 15.41
N ALA A 273 -16.88 31.18 14.88
CA ALA A 273 -16.86 30.39 13.65
C ALA A 273 -16.33 31.15 12.41
N ASP A 274 -16.34 32.48 12.46
CA ASP A 274 -15.85 33.43 11.46
C ASP A 274 -14.43 33.97 11.75
N ALA A 275 -13.75 33.46 12.78
CA ALA A 275 -12.35 33.80 13.07
C ALA A 275 -11.42 33.32 11.95
N ARG A 276 -10.36 34.09 11.67
CA ARG A 276 -9.31 33.71 10.72
C ARG A 276 -8.46 32.57 11.25
N SER A 277 -8.14 32.62 12.53
CA SER A 277 -7.44 31.54 13.23
C SER A 277 -7.80 31.49 14.71
N THR A 278 -7.57 30.36 15.34
CA THR A 278 -7.76 30.14 16.78
C THR A 278 -6.56 29.40 17.33
N LYS A 279 -5.95 29.95 18.39
CA LYS A 279 -4.78 29.37 19.05
C LYS A 279 -5.20 28.55 20.26
N TYR A 280 -4.69 27.34 20.31
CA TYR A 280 -4.87 26.34 21.34
C TYR A 280 -3.54 26.03 22.01
N GLU A 281 -3.63 25.63 23.28
CA GLU A 281 -2.51 25.14 24.06
C GLU A 281 -2.84 23.73 24.51
N LEU A 282 -1.94 22.80 24.21
CA LEU A 282 -1.96 21.43 24.69
C LEU A 282 -0.80 21.22 25.64
N LYS A 283 -1.09 20.95 26.91
CA LYS A 283 -0.10 20.49 27.89
C LYS A 283 -0.20 18.98 28.04
N THR A 284 0.94 18.34 28.21
CA THR A 284 1.01 16.89 28.40
C THR A 284 1.82 16.57 29.65
N PHE A 285 1.39 15.56 30.40
CA PHE A 285 2.01 15.12 31.66
C PHE A 285 2.19 13.60 31.63
N GLY A 286 3.39 13.13 31.90
CA GLY A 286 3.70 11.70 31.90
C GLY A 286 5.02 11.41 32.61
N MET A 287 5.45 10.16 32.60
CA MET A 287 6.77 9.80 33.09
C MET A 287 7.85 10.28 32.12
N GLY A 288 8.93 10.85 32.64
CA GLY A 288 10.08 11.29 31.85
C GLY A 288 11.29 11.57 32.73
N LEU A 289 12.48 11.45 32.15
CA LEU A 289 13.74 11.74 32.85
C LEU A 289 14.06 13.25 32.86
N SER A 290 13.60 13.98 31.85
CA SER A 290 13.76 15.43 31.75
C SER A 290 12.49 16.15 32.19
N GLU A 291 12.59 17.33 32.78
CA GLU A 291 11.39 18.13 33.13
C GLU A 291 10.58 18.54 31.89
N GLY A 292 11.28 18.74 30.76
CA GLY A 292 10.74 19.13 29.47
C GLY A 292 10.68 20.63 29.25
N ASN A 293 9.92 21.04 28.22
CA ASN A 293 9.75 22.45 27.86
C ASN A 293 8.66 23.17 28.69
N TYR A 294 8.07 22.48 29.67
CA TYR A 294 7.09 23.03 30.59
C TYR A 294 7.54 22.90 32.05
N VAL A 295 8.39 23.84 32.48
CA VAL A 295 9.15 23.77 33.74
C VAL A 295 8.35 24.32 34.95
N ASN A 296 7.54 25.36 34.77
CA ASN A 296 6.78 26.00 35.85
C ASN A 296 5.38 25.39 36.05
N ARG A 297 5.35 24.11 36.43
CA ARG A 297 4.10 23.36 36.67
C ARG A 297 3.41 23.80 37.95
N THR A 298 2.09 23.89 37.92
CA THR A 298 1.28 24.10 39.14
C THR A 298 1.25 22.83 39.99
N PRO A 299 0.92 22.90 41.29
CA PRO A 299 0.78 21.71 42.13
C PRO A 299 -0.23 20.69 41.59
N GLU A 300 -1.31 21.13 40.93
CA GLU A 300 -2.28 20.24 40.30
C GLU A 300 -1.64 19.47 39.13
N GLU A 301 -0.88 20.15 38.28
CA GLU A 301 -0.20 19.55 37.13
C GLU A 301 0.90 18.55 37.56
N ILE A 302 1.62 18.86 38.63
CA ILE A 302 2.60 17.93 39.24
C ILE A 302 1.87 16.68 39.76
N ASN A 303 0.76 16.87 40.49
CA ASN A 303 -0.02 15.76 41.03
C ASN A 303 -0.57 14.82 39.95
N GLU A 304 -1.01 15.37 38.83
CA GLU A 304 -1.51 14.59 37.68
C GLU A 304 -0.39 13.82 36.97
N GLY A 305 0.79 14.43 36.84
CA GLY A 305 2.00 13.76 36.35
C GLY A 305 2.43 12.59 37.24
N ILE A 306 2.32 12.74 38.57
CA ILE A 306 2.62 11.67 39.52
C ILE A 306 1.57 10.56 39.46
N GLU A 307 0.29 10.91 39.40
CA GLU A 307 -0.81 9.93 39.31
C GLU A 307 -0.64 9.04 38.07
N ILE A 308 -0.39 9.64 36.91
CA ILE A 308 -0.21 8.89 35.66
C ILE A 308 1.07 8.05 35.67
N ALA A 309 2.11 8.49 36.38
CA ALA A 309 3.34 7.74 36.57
C ALA A 309 3.12 6.49 37.43
N ILE A 310 2.49 6.64 38.59
CA ILE A 310 2.13 5.50 39.45
C ILE A 310 1.20 4.54 38.71
N LYS A 311 0.22 5.07 37.96
CA LYS A 311 -0.68 4.26 37.12
C LYS A 311 0.09 3.43 36.08
N THR A 312 1.11 4.01 35.44
CA THR A 312 1.98 3.31 34.48
C THR A 312 2.77 2.20 35.19
N LEU A 313 3.37 2.48 36.35
CA LEU A 313 4.10 1.45 37.11
C LEU A 313 3.19 0.27 37.48
N ILE A 314 2.02 0.54 38.04
CA ILE A 314 1.07 -0.49 38.44
C ILE A 314 0.61 -1.31 37.24
N LEU A 315 0.14 -0.65 36.17
CA LEU A 315 -0.47 -1.33 35.03
C LEU A 315 0.52 -2.05 34.12
N ASP A 316 1.72 -1.48 33.94
CA ASP A 316 2.64 -1.88 32.87
C ASP A 316 3.90 -2.58 33.42
N ALA A 317 4.20 -2.49 34.72
CA ALA A 317 5.31 -3.24 35.35
C ALA A 317 4.83 -4.27 36.39
N ILE A 318 3.93 -3.87 37.29
CA ILE A 318 3.57 -4.71 38.45
C ILE A 318 2.48 -5.73 38.11
N LEU A 319 1.35 -5.27 37.55
CA LEU A 319 0.20 -6.13 37.31
C LEU A 319 0.52 -7.30 36.37
N PRO A 320 1.21 -7.12 35.23
CA PRO A 320 1.54 -8.23 34.36
C PRO A 320 2.40 -9.29 35.07
N ALA A 321 3.35 -8.86 35.90
CA ALA A 321 4.25 -9.75 36.64
C ALA A 321 3.54 -10.62 37.68
N ILE A 322 2.47 -10.11 38.29
CA ILE A 322 1.65 -10.87 39.23
C ILE A 322 0.62 -11.71 38.47
N ALA A 323 -0.02 -11.11 37.48
CA ALA A 323 -1.10 -11.74 36.73
C ALA A 323 -0.65 -12.97 35.97
N ASN A 324 0.58 -13.01 35.46
CA ASN A 324 1.10 -14.13 34.70
C ASN A 324 1.27 -15.45 35.51
N ILE A 325 1.17 -15.38 36.84
CA ILE A 325 1.17 -16.54 37.73
C ILE A 325 -0.17 -17.28 37.63
N ALA A 326 -1.26 -16.54 37.35
CA ALA A 326 -2.61 -17.09 37.29
C ALA A 326 -3.26 -17.05 35.89
N ILE A 327 -2.82 -16.13 35.02
CA ILE A 327 -3.34 -15.92 33.67
C ILE A 327 -2.32 -16.50 32.67
N PRO A 328 -2.77 -17.27 31.66
CA PRO A 328 -1.86 -17.86 30.67
C PRO A 328 -1.13 -16.77 29.87
N LEU A 329 0.12 -17.06 29.50
CA LEU A 329 0.97 -16.17 28.70
C LEU A 329 0.44 -16.02 27.27
N GLY A 330 -0.16 -17.07 26.71
CA GLY A 330 -0.69 -17.10 25.35
C GLY A 330 -2.15 -16.65 25.26
N GLY A 331 -2.60 -16.34 24.03
CA GLY A 331 -4.01 -16.10 23.72
C GLY A 331 -4.58 -14.75 24.16
N GLY A 332 -3.73 -13.76 24.46
CA GLY A 332 -4.14 -12.38 24.75
C GLY A 332 -4.73 -12.12 26.13
N GLY A 333 -4.65 -13.09 27.06
CA GLY A 333 -5.28 -12.97 28.39
C GLY A 333 -4.70 -11.86 29.25
N LEU A 334 -3.38 -11.67 29.22
CA LEU A 334 -2.71 -10.57 29.94
C LEU A 334 -3.07 -9.19 29.37
N ASP A 335 -3.25 -9.07 28.05
CA ASP A 335 -3.65 -7.81 27.42
C ASP A 335 -5.07 -7.41 27.80
N GLU A 336 -6.01 -8.37 27.76
CA GLU A 336 -7.39 -8.13 28.18
C GLU A 336 -7.46 -7.86 29.70
N PHE A 337 -6.61 -8.49 30.52
CA PHE A 337 -6.51 -8.19 31.95
C PHE A 337 -6.04 -6.76 32.21
N VAL A 338 -4.96 -6.30 31.57
CA VAL A 338 -4.46 -4.92 31.72
C VAL A 338 -5.51 -3.91 31.24
N LYS A 339 -6.21 -4.21 30.14
CA LYS A 339 -7.30 -3.38 29.64
C LYS A 339 -8.47 -3.32 30.62
N PHE A 340 -8.89 -4.46 31.18
CA PHE A 340 -9.91 -4.53 32.23
C PHE A 340 -9.49 -3.73 33.46
N ALA A 341 -8.26 -3.94 33.93
CA ALA A 341 -7.66 -3.23 35.05
C ALA A 341 -7.69 -1.72 34.86
N SER A 342 -7.29 -1.23 33.67
CA SER A 342 -7.17 0.21 33.40
C SER A 342 -8.46 1.01 33.58
N GLY A 343 -9.63 0.36 33.48
CA GLY A 343 -10.95 0.95 33.69
C GLY A 343 -11.60 0.62 35.03
N ASN A 344 -10.92 -0.12 35.92
CA ASN A 344 -11.46 -0.54 37.21
C ASN A 344 -11.13 0.48 38.32
N ALA A 345 -12.10 0.76 39.20
CA ALA A 345 -11.95 1.70 40.31
C ALA A 345 -10.83 1.30 41.30
N ILE A 346 -10.53 0.00 41.43
CA ILE A 346 -9.45 -0.52 42.28
C ILE A 346 -8.09 0.10 41.91
N ILE A 347 -7.86 0.45 40.64
CA ILE A 347 -6.61 1.11 40.25
C ILE A 347 -6.49 2.52 40.85
N ALA A 348 -7.59 3.27 40.91
CA ALA A 348 -7.58 4.59 41.56
C ALA A 348 -7.28 4.46 43.06
N ASP A 349 -7.86 3.46 43.72
CA ASP A 349 -7.60 3.18 45.15
C ASP A 349 -6.16 2.76 45.39
N LEU A 350 -5.59 1.91 44.52
CA LEU A 350 -4.18 1.51 44.59
C LEU A 350 -3.22 2.70 44.38
N ILE A 351 -3.54 3.62 43.48
CA ILE A 351 -2.75 4.84 43.28
C ILE A 351 -2.79 5.70 44.54
N ASN A 352 -3.97 5.93 45.12
CA ASN A 352 -4.12 6.73 46.34
C ASN A 352 -3.39 6.08 47.52
N LEU A 353 -3.55 4.77 47.71
CA LEU A 353 -2.84 4.00 48.73
C LEU A 353 -1.32 4.12 48.56
N THR A 354 -0.82 4.01 47.33
CA THR A 354 0.61 4.14 47.02
C THR A 354 1.11 5.53 47.40
N ARG A 355 0.36 6.59 47.08
CA ARG A 355 0.72 7.97 47.42
C ARG A 355 0.79 8.19 48.93
N ASP A 356 -0.19 7.67 49.66
CA ASP A 356 -0.31 7.88 51.10
C ASP A 356 0.74 7.07 51.88
N ALA A 357 0.97 5.83 51.47
CA ALA A 357 1.86 4.92 52.17
C ALA A 357 3.33 5.05 51.76
N LEU A 358 3.61 5.48 50.51
CA LEU A 358 4.95 5.60 49.96
C LEU A 358 5.24 7.01 49.43
N PRO A 359 5.23 8.06 50.26
CA PRO A 359 5.47 9.43 49.80
C PRO A 359 6.84 9.60 49.12
N GLN A 360 7.83 8.76 49.45
CA GLN A 360 9.15 8.74 48.81
C GLN A 360 9.09 8.39 47.32
N ILE A 361 8.07 7.64 46.86
CA ILE A 361 7.92 7.28 45.44
C ILE A 361 7.73 8.53 44.58
N ILE A 362 7.15 9.60 45.14
CA ILE A 362 6.94 10.86 44.45
C ILE A 362 8.29 11.50 44.09
N ASN A 363 9.22 11.51 45.05
CA ASN A 363 10.54 12.07 44.83
C ASN A 363 11.30 11.26 43.78
N LEU A 364 11.29 9.93 43.90
CA LEU A 364 11.94 9.03 42.94
C LEU A 364 11.39 9.22 41.52
N LEU A 365 10.07 9.31 41.36
CA LEU A 365 9.43 9.56 40.08
C LEU A 365 9.75 10.96 39.52
N SER A 366 9.82 11.98 40.38
CA SER A 366 10.20 13.35 39.98
C SER A 366 11.68 13.47 39.58
N GLU A 367 12.54 12.61 40.13
CA GLU A 367 13.97 12.53 39.80
C GLU A 367 14.26 11.58 38.62
N GLY A 368 13.23 10.96 38.02
CA GLY A 368 13.41 9.97 36.94
C GLY A 368 14.03 8.64 37.41
N LYS A 369 14.11 8.39 38.72
CA LYS A 369 14.66 7.17 39.33
C LYS A 369 13.66 6.02 39.30
N LEU A 370 13.39 5.54 38.09
CA LEU A 370 12.37 4.53 37.82
C LEU A 370 12.61 3.21 38.55
N LEU A 371 13.82 2.67 38.46
CA LEU A 371 14.16 1.37 39.06
C LEU A 371 13.97 1.40 40.57
N GLU A 372 14.46 2.45 41.21
CA GLU A 372 14.28 2.68 42.66
C GLU A 372 12.80 2.84 43.02
N ALA A 373 11.99 3.49 42.17
CA ALA A 373 10.56 3.66 42.40
C ALA A 373 9.78 2.34 42.28
N VAL A 374 10.12 1.50 41.30
CA VAL A 374 9.52 0.17 41.14
C VAL A 374 9.97 -0.75 42.27
N GLU A 375 11.24 -0.69 42.65
CA GLU A 375 11.79 -1.41 43.81
C GLU A 375 11.02 -1.03 45.07
N LEU A 376 10.89 0.26 45.37
CA LEU A 376 10.16 0.74 46.53
C LEU A 376 8.67 0.32 46.51
N LEU A 377 8.02 0.41 45.34
CA LEU A 377 6.63 -0.03 45.18
C LEU A 377 6.50 -1.54 45.42
N TRP A 378 7.47 -2.32 44.97
CA TRP A 378 7.49 -3.77 45.12
C TRP A 378 7.78 -4.20 46.57
N THR A 379 8.89 -3.74 47.14
CA THR A 379 9.36 -4.13 48.48
C THR A 379 8.44 -3.62 49.59
N THR A 380 7.96 -2.39 49.44
CA THR A 380 7.23 -1.68 50.51
C THR A 380 5.75 -1.55 50.19
N GLY A 381 5.37 -1.33 48.93
CA GLY A 381 3.97 -1.18 48.54
C GLY A 381 3.17 -2.48 48.65
N PHE A 382 3.74 -3.62 48.28
CA PHE A 382 3.05 -4.92 48.34
C PHE A 382 3.14 -5.65 49.68
N THR A 383 4.00 -5.19 50.58
CA THR A 383 3.99 -5.62 51.99
C THR A 383 2.95 -4.83 52.81
N LEU A 384 2.35 -3.77 52.25
CA LEU A 384 1.16 -3.14 52.83
C LEU A 384 0.00 -4.14 52.78
N ASN A 385 -0.66 -4.32 53.92
CA ASN A 385 -1.79 -5.25 54.10
C ASN A 385 -2.98 -5.01 53.15
N SER A 386 -2.98 -3.97 52.32
CA SER A 386 -4.09 -3.56 51.45
C SER A 386 -3.80 -3.60 49.94
N ALA A 387 -2.55 -3.46 49.48
CA ALA A 387 -2.24 -3.37 48.04
C ALA A 387 -2.34 -4.73 47.33
N LEU A 388 -1.75 -5.77 47.92
CA LEU A 388 -1.83 -7.12 47.37
C LEU A 388 -3.28 -7.65 47.34
N PRO A 389 -4.10 -7.52 48.41
CA PRO A 389 -5.51 -7.88 48.35
C PRO A 389 -6.30 -7.16 47.25
N ALA A 390 -6.01 -5.88 46.99
CA ALA A 390 -6.67 -5.12 45.93
C ALA A 390 -6.32 -5.65 44.52
N ILE A 391 -5.05 -5.98 44.26
CA ILE A 391 -4.65 -6.64 42.99
C ILE A 391 -5.32 -8.01 42.85
N LEU A 392 -5.37 -8.78 43.93
CA LEU A 392 -5.99 -10.10 43.92
C LEU A 392 -7.50 -10.00 43.67
N GLN A 393 -8.17 -9.00 44.25
CA GLN A 393 -9.56 -8.71 43.96
C GLN A 393 -9.76 -8.36 42.48
N LEU A 394 -8.86 -7.57 41.89
CA LEU A 394 -8.92 -7.25 40.47
C LEU A 394 -8.81 -8.49 39.56
N MET A 395 -7.96 -9.44 39.94
CA MET A 395 -7.84 -10.73 39.25
C MET A 395 -9.09 -11.59 39.44
N ILE A 396 -9.72 -11.52 40.63
CA ILE A 396 -10.97 -12.20 40.91
C ILE A 396 -12.09 -11.65 40.01
N ASP A 397 -12.27 -10.33 39.98
CA ASP A 397 -13.29 -9.67 39.15
C ASP A 397 -13.08 -9.99 37.66
N PHE A 398 -11.83 -10.04 37.20
CA PHE A 398 -11.49 -10.44 35.84
C PHE A 398 -11.89 -11.89 35.56
N GLY A 399 -11.56 -12.81 36.49
CA GLY A 399 -11.96 -14.20 36.43
C GLY A 399 -13.48 -14.36 36.35
N GLU A 400 -14.25 -13.70 37.22
CA GLU A 400 -15.72 -13.74 37.21
C GLU A 400 -16.31 -13.25 35.89
N LYS A 401 -15.72 -12.22 35.28
CA LYS A 401 -16.21 -11.63 34.03
C LYS A 401 -15.90 -12.50 32.81
N TYR A 402 -14.70 -13.08 32.74
CA TYR A 402 -14.19 -13.73 31.53
C TYR A 402 -14.05 -15.27 31.66
N GLY A 403 -14.35 -15.83 32.83
CA GLY A 403 -14.27 -17.26 33.12
C GLY A 403 -15.27 -17.68 34.21
N PRO A 404 -16.53 -18.02 33.89
CA PRO A 404 -17.54 -18.38 34.89
C PRO A 404 -17.13 -19.58 35.77
N ASP A 405 -16.17 -20.39 35.31
CA ASP A 405 -15.63 -21.54 36.04
C ASP A 405 -14.25 -21.29 36.70
N TRP A 406 -13.77 -20.05 36.75
CA TRP A 406 -12.46 -19.68 37.31
C TRP A 406 -12.30 -20.10 38.79
N PHE A 407 -13.40 -20.21 39.54
CA PHE A 407 -13.40 -20.57 40.97
C PHE A 407 -13.84 -22.00 41.30
N PHE A 408 -14.13 -22.85 40.31
CA PHE A 408 -14.59 -24.22 40.61
C PHE A 408 -13.42 -25.08 41.13
N ASN A 409 -13.50 -25.48 42.41
CA ASN A 409 -12.66 -26.42 43.18
C ASN A 409 -11.38 -25.90 43.88
N GLN A 410 -11.20 -24.60 44.08
CA GLN A 410 -10.14 -24.12 44.98
C GLN A 410 -10.66 -24.17 46.43
N SER A 411 -10.29 -25.20 47.20
CA SER A 411 -10.73 -25.42 48.59
C SER A 411 -10.15 -24.43 49.63
N GLY A 412 -9.62 -23.28 49.19
CA GLY A 412 -9.06 -22.22 50.01
C GLY A 412 -9.16 -20.85 49.33
N ASN A 413 -8.85 -19.77 50.06
CA ASN A 413 -8.92 -18.40 49.53
C ASN A 413 -7.88 -18.22 48.41
N PHE A 414 -8.32 -18.10 47.16
CA PHE A 414 -7.46 -17.89 45.98
C PHE A 414 -6.46 -16.74 46.18
N ALA A 415 -6.87 -15.69 46.87
CA ALA A 415 -6.02 -14.56 47.23
C ALA A 415 -4.87 -14.96 48.17
N GLU A 416 -5.15 -15.78 49.18
CA GLU A 416 -4.15 -16.31 50.12
C GLU A 416 -3.15 -17.21 49.40
N GLN A 417 -3.63 -18.09 48.52
CA GLN A 417 -2.77 -18.97 47.73
C GLN A 417 -1.80 -18.19 46.84
N ILE A 418 -2.28 -17.20 46.07
CA ILE A 418 -1.40 -16.38 45.22
C ILE A 418 -0.43 -15.55 46.08
N GLY A 419 -0.88 -14.99 47.20
CA GLY A 419 -0.01 -14.27 48.13
C GLY A 419 1.13 -15.13 48.66
N GLU A 420 0.84 -16.36 49.08
CA GLU A 420 1.87 -17.35 49.47
C GLU A 420 2.78 -17.76 48.30
N LYS A 421 2.25 -17.77 47.07
CA LYS A 421 3.07 -18.03 45.88
C LYS A 421 4.07 -16.92 45.64
N LEU A 422 3.63 -15.66 45.69
CA LEU A 422 4.45 -14.47 45.48
C LEU A 422 5.57 -14.33 46.53
N VAL A 423 5.26 -14.54 47.82
CA VAL A 423 6.24 -14.43 48.91
C VAL A 423 7.31 -15.52 48.83
N ILE A 424 6.93 -16.76 48.52
CA ILE A 424 7.85 -17.90 48.51
C ILE A 424 8.67 -17.98 47.23
N LEU A 425 8.18 -17.39 46.13
CA LEU A 425 8.93 -17.31 44.89
C LEU A 425 10.17 -16.41 44.96
N GLY A 426 10.33 -15.58 46.00
CA GLY A 426 11.60 -14.88 46.30
C GLY A 426 12.14 -13.95 45.21
N TYR A 427 11.41 -13.75 44.11
CA TYR A 427 11.89 -13.11 42.88
C TYR A 427 12.11 -11.60 42.99
N VAL A 428 11.94 -10.99 44.16
CA VAL A 428 11.99 -9.52 44.35
C VAL A 428 13.29 -8.92 43.81
N ASP A 429 14.45 -9.43 44.21
CA ASP A 429 15.75 -8.85 43.84
C ASP A 429 16.13 -9.11 42.37
N VAL A 430 15.60 -10.19 41.80
CA VAL A 430 15.92 -10.65 40.43
C VAL A 430 14.96 -10.06 39.41
N PHE A 431 13.71 -9.81 39.80
CA PHE A 431 12.67 -9.13 39.03
C PHE A 431 12.97 -7.63 38.83
N LEU A 432 13.53 -6.97 39.84
CA LEU A 432 13.84 -5.54 39.80
C LEU A 432 15.11 -5.21 39.01
N ASN A 433 16.02 -6.17 38.85
CA ASN A 433 17.21 -6.06 38.00
C ASN A 433 16.98 -6.48 36.54
N ALA A 434 15.74 -6.83 36.18
CA ALA A 434 15.41 -7.41 34.88
C ALA A 434 15.38 -6.39 33.73
N ALA A 435 15.83 -6.84 32.56
CA ALA A 435 15.97 -6.06 31.33
C ALA A 435 14.66 -5.47 30.75
N ASN A 436 13.48 -5.80 31.28
CA ASN A 436 12.23 -5.15 30.86
C ASN A 436 11.89 -3.85 31.57
N LEU A 437 12.41 -3.60 32.79
CA LEU A 437 12.42 -2.24 33.33
C LEU A 437 13.40 -1.34 32.56
N VAL A 438 14.38 -1.92 31.87
CA VAL A 438 15.25 -1.17 30.96
C VAL A 438 14.45 -0.65 29.76
N LYS A 439 13.46 -1.39 29.22
CA LYS A 439 12.57 -0.86 28.15
C LYS A 439 11.76 0.34 28.60
N LEU A 440 11.05 0.20 29.72
CA LEU A 440 10.29 1.29 30.32
C LEU A 440 11.22 2.45 30.67
N GLY A 441 12.43 2.15 31.15
CA GLY A 441 13.50 3.11 31.44
C GLY A 441 14.09 3.82 30.23
N ILE A 442 14.24 3.16 29.08
CA ILE A 442 14.69 3.77 27.81
C ILE A 442 13.60 4.73 27.31
N ASP A 443 12.34 4.28 27.27
CA ASP A 443 11.22 5.10 26.79
C ASP A 443 10.99 6.31 27.70
N ILE A 444 11.12 6.14 29.02
CA ILE A 444 11.08 7.25 29.99
C ILE A 444 12.32 8.14 29.88
N GLY A 445 13.50 7.55 29.65
CA GLY A 445 14.76 8.26 29.44
C GLY A 445 14.72 9.18 28.21
N ASN A 446 13.96 8.79 27.19
CA ASN A 446 13.74 9.55 25.97
C ASN A 446 12.53 10.50 26.02
N ALA A 447 11.88 10.64 27.19
CA ALA A 447 10.67 11.44 27.36
C ALA A 447 10.84 12.54 28.41
N ASP A 448 10.04 13.60 28.25
CA ASP A 448 9.88 14.63 29.26
C ASP A 448 8.70 14.35 30.18
N GLN A 449 8.82 14.81 31.43
CA GLN A 449 7.75 14.78 32.41
C GLN A 449 6.57 15.65 32.00
N ALA A 450 6.85 16.80 31.39
CA ALA A 450 5.81 17.65 30.83
C ALA A 450 6.24 18.34 29.54
N SER A 451 5.31 18.36 28.57
CA SER A 451 5.51 19.06 27.30
C SER A 451 4.34 19.98 26.99
N ILE A 452 4.62 21.17 26.45
CA ILE A 452 3.63 22.11 25.96
C ILE A 452 3.72 22.21 24.43
N PHE A 453 2.58 22.08 23.78
CA PHE A 453 2.40 22.26 22.35
C PHE A 453 1.48 23.45 22.10
N ARG A 454 1.86 24.30 21.15
CA ARG A 454 1.04 25.42 20.69
C ARG A 454 0.46 25.04 19.34
N ILE A 455 -0.86 25.11 19.23
CA ILE A 455 -1.60 24.64 18.07
C ILE A 455 -2.38 25.84 17.51
N GLU A 456 -2.29 26.08 16.21
CA GLU A 456 -3.09 27.11 15.55
C GLU A 456 -4.00 26.46 14.51
N THR A 457 -5.31 26.58 14.73
CA THR A 457 -6.31 26.19 13.74
C THR A 457 -6.60 27.39 12.86
N THR A 458 -6.38 27.28 11.56
CA THR A 458 -6.78 28.29 10.57
C THR A 458 -8.03 27.84 9.81
N SER A 459 -8.77 28.78 9.22
CA SER A 459 -9.79 28.43 8.24
C SER A 459 -9.19 27.55 7.14
N GLY A 460 -9.89 26.48 6.76
CA GLY A 460 -9.47 25.63 5.65
C GLY A 460 -9.27 26.48 4.39
N LYS A 461 -8.11 26.35 3.75
CA LYS A 461 -7.80 27.11 2.53
C LYS A 461 -8.24 26.30 1.32
N ALA A 462 -9.07 26.87 0.46
CA ALA A 462 -9.36 26.30 -0.84
C ALA A 462 -8.57 27.02 -1.92
N THR A 463 -8.15 26.28 -2.95
CA THR A 463 -7.50 26.83 -4.13
C THR A 463 -8.21 26.32 -5.36
N LEU A 464 -8.29 27.15 -6.40
CA LEU A 464 -8.80 26.73 -7.69
C LEU A 464 -7.63 26.32 -8.58
N VAL A 465 -7.70 25.12 -9.13
CA VAL A 465 -6.71 24.58 -10.05
C VAL A 465 -7.41 24.23 -11.35
N ALA A 466 -6.87 24.66 -12.48
CA ALA A 466 -7.35 24.24 -13.79
C ALA A 466 -6.43 23.14 -14.36
N ASP A 467 -7.01 22.21 -15.12
CA ASP A 467 -6.23 21.16 -15.80
C ASP A 467 -5.23 21.77 -16.81
N ASP A 468 -5.67 22.77 -17.57
CA ASP A 468 -4.84 23.59 -18.45
C ASP A 468 -5.08 25.06 -18.10
N PRO A 469 -4.06 25.91 -17.86
CA PRO A 469 -4.25 27.30 -17.41
C PRO A 469 -4.78 28.26 -18.49
N ILE A 470 -4.89 27.79 -19.73
CA ILE A 470 -5.34 28.52 -20.90
C ILE A 470 -6.06 27.56 -21.85
N ALA A 471 -7.11 28.04 -22.52
CA ALA A 471 -7.84 27.27 -23.53
C ALA A 471 -8.20 28.11 -24.75
N SER A 472 -8.47 27.46 -25.87
CA SER A 472 -9.11 28.10 -27.00
C SER A 472 -10.55 28.48 -26.67
N VAL A 473 -11.06 29.54 -27.31
CA VAL A 473 -12.48 29.92 -27.30
C VAL A 473 -13.47 28.81 -27.69
N PHE A 474 -13.03 27.72 -28.32
CA PHE A 474 -13.91 26.58 -28.64
C PHE A 474 -13.74 25.39 -27.70
N ASP A 475 -12.74 25.42 -26.83
CA ASP A 475 -12.42 24.32 -25.94
C ASP A 475 -13.04 24.54 -24.55
N THR A 476 -13.19 23.45 -23.81
CA THR A 476 -13.60 23.48 -22.41
C THR A 476 -12.51 22.87 -21.55
N THR A 477 -12.22 23.47 -20.39
CA THR A 477 -11.32 22.87 -19.39
C THR A 477 -12.05 22.60 -18.09
N ILE A 478 -11.49 21.72 -17.25
CA ILE A 478 -11.98 21.49 -15.89
C ILE A 478 -11.23 22.41 -14.92
N ILE A 479 -11.98 23.06 -14.04
CA ILE A 479 -11.48 23.79 -12.87
C ILE A 479 -11.95 23.03 -11.64
N LYS A 480 -11.03 22.75 -10.72
CA LYS A 480 -11.26 22.00 -9.48
C LYS A 480 -10.96 22.85 -8.25
N ALA A 481 -11.82 22.76 -7.25
CA ALA A 481 -11.62 23.35 -5.92
C ALA A 481 -10.89 22.35 -5.02
N VAL A 482 -9.65 22.64 -4.67
CA VAL A 482 -8.81 21.82 -3.81
C VAL A 482 -8.76 22.44 -2.41
N ILE A 483 -9.30 21.71 -1.43
CA ILE A 483 -9.31 22.12 -0.02
C ILE A 483 -8.06 21.54 0.65
N GLN A 484 -7.22 22.40 1.22
CA GLN A 484 -6.09 21.98 2.04
C GLN A 484 -6.60 21.27 3.31
N ASN A 485 -6.06 20.09 3.61
CA ASN A 485 -6.44 19.27 4.77
C ASN A 485 -7.95 18.90 4.81
N LYS A 486 -8.53 18.59 3.64
CA LYS A 486 -9.93 18.15 3.50
C LYS A 486 -10.22 16.95 4.42
N ASP A 487 -11.25 17.05 5.25
CA ASP A 487 -11.74 15.92 6.06
C ASP A 487 -12.43 14.89 5.13
N PRO A 488 -11.91 13.66 5.00
CA PRO A 488 -12.49 12.65 4.10
C PRO A 488 -13.89 12.19 4.54
N ASN A 489 -14.28 12.41 5.80
CA ASN A 489 -15.57 12.00 6.34
C ASN A 489 -16.62 13.12 6.32
N SER A 490 -16.25 14.31 5.84
CA SER A 490 -17.15 15.46 5.76
C SER A 490 -17.70 15.68 4.37
N THR A 491 -18.95 16.15 4.30
CA THR A 491 -19.60 16.55 3.06
C THR A 491 -19.32 18.03 2.79
N TYR A 492 -18.93 18.35 1.55
CA TYR A 492 -18.64 19.72 1.12
C TYR A 492 -19.58 20.14 0.00
N LYS A 493 -20.00 21.40 0.04
CA LYS A 493 -20.85 22.03 -0.96
C LYS A 493 -20.12 23.21 -1.58
N TYR A 494 -20.35 23.43 -2.87
CA TYR A 494 -19.61 24.39 -3.68
C TYR A 494 -20.60 25.32 -4.39
N GLU A 495 -20.37 26.63 -4.27
CA GLU A 495 -21.10 27.65 -5.04
C GLU A 495 -20.15 28.27 -6.08
N TRP A 496 -20.32 27.86 -7.34
CA TRP A 496 -19.51 28.30 -8.46
C TRP A 496 -20.13 29.49 -9.18
N SER A 497 -19.31 30.47 -9.54
CA SER A 497 -19.71 31.61 -10.37
C SER A 497 -18.58 32.03 -11.30
N VAL A 498 -18.92 32.72 -12.39
CA VAL A 498 -17.96 33.23 -13.37
C VAL A 498 -18.39 34.61 -13.87
N SER A 499 -17.42 35.43 -14.27
CA SER A 499 -17.66 36.72 -14.92
C SER A 499 -18.53 36.58 -16.18
N ALA A 500 -19.24 37.65 -16.54
CA ALA A 500 -20.10 37.69 -17.74
C ALA A 500 -19.33 37.34 -19.03
N GLY A 501 -20.03 36.72 -20.00
CA GLY A 501 -19.46 36.24 -21.27
C GLY A 501 -18.88 34.82 -21.23
N TYR A 502 -18.91 34.18 -20.06
CA TYR A 502 -18.41 32.82 -19.85
C TYR A 502 -19.43 31.98 -19.09
N ARG A 503 -19.28 30.66 -19.19
CA ARG A 503 -20.17 29.68 -18.58
C ARG A 503 -19.38 28.64 -17.80
N LEU A 504 -19.89 28.26 -16.63
CA LEU A 504 -19.47 27.04 -15.93
C LEU A 504 -20.56 25.98 -16.07
N THR A 505 -20.16 24.72 -16.18
CA THR A 505 -21.07 23.56 -16.24
C THR A 505 -20.60 22.47 -15.27
N THR A 506 -21.49 21.99 -14.41
CA THR A 506 -21.26 20.87 -13.48
C THR A 506 -21.99 19.63 -13.97
N SER A 507 -22.05 18.55 -13.17
CA SER A 507 -22.85 17.37 -13.55
C SER A 507 -24.37 17.64 -13.57
N GLN A 508 -24.83 18.69 -12.88
CA GLN A 508 -26.25 18.94 -12.62
C GLN A 508 -26.81 20.17 -13.35
N THR A 509 -26.02 21.23 -13.52
CA THR A 509 -26.50 22.50 -14.08
C THR A 509 -25.37 23.36 -14.62
N SER A 510 -25.69 24.55 -15.13
CA SER A 510 -24.73 25.54 -15.61
C SER A 510 -25.10 26.96 -15.21
N THR A 511 -24.12 27.87 -15.18
CA THR A 511 -24.30 29.25 -14.67
C THR A 511 -25.38 30.01 -15.42
N ASN A 512 -25.51 29.83 -16.73
CA ASN A 512 -26.55 30.45 -17.56
C ASN A 512 -27.98 29.90 -17.31
N GLN A 513 -28.11 28.78 -16.60
CA GLN A 513 -29.39 28.19 -16.18
C GLN A 513 -29.66 28.39 -14.70
N ALA A 514 -28.64 28.77 -13.92
CA ALA A 514 -28.72 28.89 -12.48
C ALA A 514 -29.20 30.30 -12.06
N PRO A 515 -30.01 30.42 -10.98
CA PRO A 515 -30.42 31.71 -10.45
C PRO A 515 -29.20 32.60 -10.15
N ASN A 516 -29.22 33.83 -10.66
CA ASN A 516 -28.14 34.83 -10.48
C ASN A 516 -26.75 34.40 -10.99
N GLY A 517 -26.66 33.38 -11.85
CA GLY A 517 -25.37 32.94 -12.38
C GLY A 517 -24.51 32.13 -11.39
N VAL A 518 -25.10 31.62 -10.30
CA VAL A 518 -24.40 30.84 -9.26
C VAL A 518 -24.88 29.41 -9.26
N ILE A 519 -23.98 28.46 -9.52
CA ILE A 519 -24.26 27.02 -9.43
C ILE A 519 -23.97 26.55 -8.02
N GLU A 520 -24.95 25.95 -7.36
CA GLU A 520 -24.77 25.27 -6.09
C GLU A 520 -24.75 23.75 -6.29
N THR A 521 -23.65 23.08 -5.93
CA THR A 521 -23.42 21.64 -6.20
C THR A 521 -22.57 20.97 -5.11
N PHE A 522 -22.52 19.65 -5.12
CA PHE A 522 -21.55 18.85 -4.36
C PHE A 522 -20.31 18.47 -5.19
N ASP A 523 -20.30 18.81 -6.48
CA ASP A 523 -19.14 18.61 -7.35
C ASP A 523 -18.03 19.59 -6.99
N ASP A 524 -16.85 19.05 -6.68
CA ASP A 524 -15.64 19.83 -6.42
C ASP A 524 -14.98 20.37 -7.71
N PHE A 525 -15.64 20.22 -8.86
CA PHE A 525 -15.17 20.67 -10.16
C PHE A 525 -16.29 21.29 -11.02
N ALA A 526 -15.90 22.14 -11.96
CA ALA A 526 -16.75 22.70 -13.00
C ALA A 526 -15.98 22.81 -14.33
N ARG A 527 -16.68 22.63 -15.46
CA ARG A 527 -16.13 22.88 -16.79
C ARG A 527 -16.37 24.32 -17.20
N ILE A 528 -15.33 25.03 -17.62
CA ILE A 528 -15.44 26.41 -18.11
C ILE A 528 -15.44 26.46 -19.65
N SER A 529 -16.25 27.33 -20.22
CA SER A 529 -16.28 27.69 -21.64
C SER A 529 -16.62 29.17 -21.83
N THR A 530 -16.35 29.71 -23.01
CA THR A 530 -16.87 31.03 -23.43
C THR A 530 -18.30 30.89 -23.99
N GLU A 531 -19.11 31.94 -23.84
CA GLU A 531 -20.45 32.04 -24.44
C GLU A 531 -20.43 32.80 -25.77
N THR A 532 -19.43 33.65 -25.97
CA THR A 532 -19.34 34.55 -27.13
C THR A 532 -18.38 34.06 -28.20
N ASN A 533 -17.55 33.05 -27.89
CA ASN A 533 -16.40 32.63 -28.71
C ASN A 533 -15.35 33.74 -28.91
N GLU A 534 -15.36 34.76 -28.06
CA GLU A 534 -14.37 35.84 -28.08
C GLU A 534 -13.24 35.55 -27.06
N PRO A 535 -11.98 35.91 -27.38
CA PRO A 535 -10.87 35.76 -26.45
C PRO A 535 -10.99 36.72 -25.27
N GLY A 536 -10.42 36.36 -24.13
CA GLY A 536 -10.48 37.18 -22.92
C GLY A 536 -10.11 36.44 -21.64
N THR A 537 -10.25 37.11 -20.51
CA THR A 537 -9.99 36.54 -19.18
C THR A 537 -11.29 36.38 -18.40
N ALA A 538 -11.63 35.14 -18.05
CA ALA A 538 -12.72 34.82 -17.14
C ALA A 538 -12.25 34.91 -15.69
N VAL A 539 -13.08 35.48 -14.81
CA VAL A 539 -12.86 35.43 -13.36
C VAL A 539 -13.81 34.40 -12.78
N VAL A 540 -13.26 33.29 -12.31
CA VAL A 540 -14.00 32.19 -11.68
C VAL A 540 -13.90 32.36 -10.17
N SER A 541 -15.02 32.21 -9.45
CA SER A 541 -15.09 32.20 -7.99
C SER A 541 -15.81 30.96 -7.51
N CYS A 542 -15.31 30.33 -6.44
CA CYS A 542 -15.96 29.19 -5.82
C CYS A 542 -16.05 29.40 -4.32
N LYS A 543 -17.25 29.58 -3.77
CA LYS A 543 -17.43 29.53 -2.31
C LYS A 543 -17.56 28.09 -1.86
N VAL A 544 -16.70 27.68 -0.95
CA VAL A 544 -16.66 26.32 -0.42
C VAL A 544 -17.30 26.32 0.96
N PHE A 545 -18.21 25.39 1.20
CA PHE A 545 -18.88 25.19 2.48
C PHE A 545 -18.69 23.75 2.96
N ARG A 546 -18.43 23.58 4.25
CA ARG A 546 -18.59 22.29 4.93
C ARG A 546 -20.04 22.16 5.41
N MET A 547 -20.63 21.00 5.22
CA MET A 547 -21.97 20.70 5.68
C MET A 547 -21.91 20.06 7.08
N GLU A 548 -22.54 20.70 8.06
CA GLU A 548 -22.78 20.15 9.40
C GLU A 548 -24.29 19.91 9.56
N GLY A 549 -24.75 18.75 9.07
CA GLY A 549 -26.17 18.52 8.81
C GLY A 549 -26.67 19.48 7.72
N ASP A 550 -27.70 20.26 8.03
CA ASP A 550 -28.26 21.27 7.10
C ASP A 550 -27.54 22.63 7.15
N LYS A 551 -26.59 22.81 8.06
CA LYS A 551 -25.87 24.09 8.21
C LYS A 551 -24.66 24.14 7.29
N LYS A 552 -24.53 25.24 6.53
CA LYS A 552 -23.35 25.59 5.74
C LYS A 552 -22.35 26.35 6.61
N ARG A 553 -21.15 25.81 6.78
CA ARG A 553 -20.02 26.51 7.39
C ARG A 553 -19.05 26.96 6.30
N PRO A 554 -18.80 28.27 6.09
CA PRO A 554 -17.89 28.73 5.06
C PRO A 554 -16.47 28.23 5.34
N VAL A 555 -15.83 27.69 4.32
CA VAL A 555 -14.43 27.23 4.34
C VAL A 555 -13.56 28.32 3.73
N ASP A 556 -13.80 28.65 2.44
CA ASP A 556 -13.04 29.67 1.71
C ASP A 556 -13.84 30.16 0.47
N ASN A 557 -13.37 31.22 -0.19
CA ASN A 557 -13.89 31.70 -1.47
C ASN A 557 -12.75 32.03 -2.46
N PRO A 558 -12.01 31.02 -2.95
CA PRO A 558 -10.95 31.25 -3.92
C PRO A 558 -11.48 31.79 -5.25
N THR A 559 -10.63 32.59 -5.91
CA THR A 559 -10.83 33.08 -7.27
C THR A 559 -9.70 32.65 -8.18
N LEU A 560 -9.99 32.45 -9.47
CA LEU A 560 -9.04 32.11 -10.51
C LEU A 560 -9.30 33.00 -11.74
N GLN A 561 -8.24 33.59 -12.27
CA GLN A 561 -8.26 34.22 -13.58
C GLN A 561 -7.90 33.16 -14.63
N TYR A 562 -8.84 32.87 -15.52
CA TYR A 562 -8.71 31.86 -16.56
C TYR A 562 -8.69 32.52 -17.94
N ARG A 563 -7.69 32.21 -18.78
CA ARG A 563 -7.51 32.90 -20.07
C ARG A 563 -8.04 32.06 -21.23
N PHE A 564 -8.84 32.68 -22.09
CA PHE A 564 -9.26 32.17 -23.39
C PHE A 564 -8.54 32.91 -24.51
N VAL A 565 -8.08 32.17 -25.52
CA VAL A 565 -7.41 32.70 -26.71
C VAL A 565 -8.06 32.17 -28.00
N ASN A 566 -7.78 32.81 -29.12
CA ASN A 566 -8.33 32.39 -30.41
C ASN A 566 -7.88 30.96 -30.77
N ALA A 567 -8.76 30.20 -31.42
CA ALA A 567 -8.33 28.94 -32.03
C ALA A 567 -7.45 29.24 -33.26
N PRO A 568 -6.38 28.48 -33.49
CA PRO A 568 -5.73 28.46 -34.78
C PRO A 568 -6.70 27.97 -35.85
N THR A 569 -6.63 28.57 -37.03
CA THR A 569 -7.29 28.08 -38.23
C THR A 569 -6.32 27.21 -39.03
N PHE A 570 -6.84 26.26 -39.79
CA PHE A 570 -6.07 25.24 -40.51
C PHE A 570 -6.50 25.21 -41.97
N SER A 571 -5.55 25.25 -42.90
CA SER A 571 -5.83 25.22 -44.34
C SER A 571 -4.77 24.39 -45.09
N PRO A 572 -5.16 23.47 -45.99
CA PRO A 572 -6.53 23.07 -46.28
C PRO A 572 -7.17 22.24 -45.14
N ASN A 573 -8.50 22.27 -45.03
CA ASN A 573 -9.28 21.41 -44.13
C ASN A 573 -10.73 21.30 -44.66
N PRO A 574 -11.20 20.15 -45.18
CA PRO A 574 -10.57 18.82 -45.17
C PRO A 574 -9.34 18.74 -46.08
N VAL A 575 -8.46 17.77 -45.81
CA VAL A 575 -7.23 17.54 -46.57
C VAL A 575 -7.41 16.30 -47.44
N SER A 576 -7.18 16.45 -48.75
CA SER A 576 -7.06 15.33 -49.68
C SER A 576 -5.73 15.40 -50.41
N VAL A 577 -5.06 14.25 -50.56
CA VAL A 577 -3.73 14.15 -51.19
C VAL A 577 -3.67 12.89 -52.05
N ALA A 578 -3.08 12.97 -53.24
CA ALA A 578 -2.85 11.78 -54.07
C ALA A 578 -1.76 10.89 -53.45
N ILE A 579 -1.73 9.60 -53.83
CA ILE A 579 -0.61 8.71 -53.50
C ILE A 579 0.71 9.28 -54.04
N ASN A 580 1.76 9.23 -53.21
CA ASN A 580 3.09 9.76 -53.49
C ASN A 580 3.12 11.27 -53.78
N ASP A 581 2.21 12.02 -53.16
CA ASP A 581 2.12 13.47 -53.24
C ASP A 581 2.24 14.10 -51.86
N ASP A 582 2.58 15.39 -51.84
CA ASP A 582 2.79 16.17 -50.63
C ASP A 582 1.65 17.16 -50.45
N VAL A 583 1.17 17.28 -49.21
CA VAL A 583 0.25 18.36 -48.84
C VAL A 583 0.81 19.13 -47.65
N THR A 584 0.94 20.45 -47.83
CA THR A 584 1.32 21.34 -46.75
C THR A 584 0.07 21.89 -46.09
N ILE A 585 -0.07 21.61 -44.80
CA ILE A 585 -1.14 22.14 -43.96
C ILE A 585 -0.57 23.36 -43.24
N ALA A 586 -1.11 24.52 -43.56
CA ALA A 586 -0.75 25.79 -42.94
C ALA A 586 -1.70 26.11 -41.78
N MET A 587 -1.12 26.60 -40.69
CA MET A 587 -1.86 27.14 -39.55
C MET A 587 -1.78 28.66 -39.54
N ALA A 588 -2.89 29.32 -39.25
CA ALA A 588 -2.92 30.74 -38.95
C ALA A 588 -3.50 30.96 -37.55
N TYR A 589 -2.85 31.80 -36.75
CA TYR A 589 -3.30 32.17 -35.41
C TYR A 589 -3.41 33.69 -35.34
N GLU A 590 -4.60 34.17 -35.00
CA GLU A 590 -4.89 35.60 -34.85
C GLU A 590 -4.79 35.97 -33.36
N GLY A 591 -3.56 36.13 -32.85
CA GLY A 591 -3.31 36.59 -31.49
C GLY A 591 -1.96 37.27 -31.37
N GLU A 592 -1.74 37.98 -30.26
CA GLU A 592 -0.48 38.68 -30.01
C GLU A 592 0.67 37.71 -29.69
N GLU A 593 0.34 36.50 -29.23
CA GLU A 593 1.32 35.49 -28.88
C GLU A 593 1.79 34.69 -30.09
N THR A 594 3.02 34.18 -30.04
CA THR A 594 3.52 33.24 -31.05
C THR A 594 3.24 31.80 -30.58
N PRO A 595 2.32 31.08 -31.23
CA PRO A 595 2.06 29.69 -30.91
C PRO A 595 3.21 28.77 -31.32
N LEU A 596 3.34 27.68 -30.59
CA LEU A 596 4.18 26.53 -30.93
C LEU A 596 3.27 25.36 -31.27
N TYR A 597 3.71 24.51 -32.17
CA TYR A 597 2.91 23.41 -32.70
C TYR A 597 3.66 22.10 -32.54
N LYS A 598 2.93 21.05 -32.17
CA LYS A 598 3.39 19.67 -32.18
C LYS A 598 2.48 18.84 -33.06
N PHE A 599 3.09 18.01 -33.89
CA PHE A 599 2.40 17.23 -34.89
C PHE A 599 2.59 15.74 -34.62
N SER A 600 1.53 14.97 -34.80
CA SER A 600 1.58 13.51 -34.71
C SER A 600 0.53 12.89 -35.62
N LEU A 601 0.88 11.76 -36.24
CA LEU A 601 -0.06 10.92 -36.98
C LEU A 601 -0.53 9.79 -36.07
N ASP A 602 -1.80 9.40 -36.21
CA ASP A 602 -2.31 8.19 -35.56
C ASP A 602 -1.80 6.89 -36.23
N SER A 603 -1.28 6.98 -37.46
CA SER A 603 -0.65 5.88 -38.19
C SER A 603 0.41 6.37 -39.18
N THR A 604 1.57 5.70 -39.21
CA THR A 604 2.64 5.97 -40.20
C THR A 604 2.52 5.12 -41.47
N ASN A 605 1.53 4.22 -41.55
CA ASN A 605 1.35 3.33 -42.71
C ASN A 605 0.89 4.06 -43.98
N TYR A 606 0.43 5.29 -43.82
CA TYR A 606 -0.23 6.10 -44.84
C TYR A 606 0.63 7.29 -45.28
N GLY A 607 1.65 7.63 -44.51
CA GLY A 607 2.55 8.73 -44.84
C GLY A 607 3.50 9.08 -43.71
N THR A 608 4.31 10.10 -43.96
CA THR A 608 5.19 10.72 -42.95
C THR A 608 4.94 12.22 -42.88
N ILE A 609 5.35 12.82 -41.78
CA ILE A 609 5.36 14.29 -41.61
C ILE A 609 6.80 14.75 -41.45
N ASP A 610 7.09 15.94 -41.99
CA ASP A 610 8.44 16.51 -42.00
C ASP A 610 8.95 16.95 -40.61
N ARG A 611 8.09 16.94 -39.58
CA ARG A 611 8.41 17.33 -38.20
C ARG A 611 7.45 16.72 -37.18
N THR A 612 7.97 16.40 -36.00
CA THR A 612 7.20 15.90 -34.84
C THR A 612 7.48 16.68 -33.55
N ASN A 613 8.53 17.49 -33.53
CA ASN A 613 8.95 18.27 -32.37
C ASN A 613 8.14 19.56 -32.24
N ILE A 614 8.04 20.07 -31.01
CA ILE A 614 7.41 21.36 -30.73
C ILE A 614 8.25 22.47 -31.38
N GLY A 615 7.63 23.30 -32.21
CA GLY A 615 8.31 24.42 -32.88
C GLY A 615 7.37 25.55 -33.27
N SER A 616 7.91 26.71 -33.59
CA SER A 616 7.14 27.91 -33.97
C SER A 616 6.71 27.94 -35.43
N ASN A 617 7.16 26.98 -36.25
CA ASN A 617 6.78 26.96 -37.65
C ASN A 617 5.34 26.42 -37.78
N PRO A 618 4.40 27.24 -38.28
CA PRO A 618 2.98 26.91 -38.33
C PRO A 618 2.61 26.01 -39.50
N ASN A 619 3.57 25.45 -40.23
CA ASN A 619 3.31 24.58 -41.37
C ASN A 619 3.85 23.18 -41.09
N VAL A 620 3.12 22.16 -41.55
CA VAL A 620 3.57 20.77 -41.59
C VAL A 620 3.30 20.20 -42.97
N THR A 621 4.27 19.50 -43.54
CA THR A 621 4.10 18.80 -44.81
C THR A 621 3.87 17.32 -44.52
N PHE A 622 2.74 16.80 -44.99
CA PHE A 622 2.44 15.37 -45.00
C PHE A 622 2.76 14.80 -46.39
N THR A 623 3.58 13.75 -46.42
CA THR A 623 3.95 13.00 -47.62
C THR A 623 3.26 11.65 -47.58
N SER A 624 2.36 11.38 -48.53
CA SER A 624 1.65 10.09 -48.60
C SER A 624 2.56 8.98 -49.13
N VAL A 625 2.30 7.71 -48.74
CA VAL A 625 2.96 6.52 -49.32
C VAL A 625 2.01 5.73 -50.23
N GLU A 626 2.46 4.58 -50.77
CA GLU A 626 1.73 3.74 -51.74
C GLU A 626 0.46 3.04 -51.20
N ALA A 627 -0.27 3.64 -50.26
CA ALA A 627 -1.51 3.11 -49.69
C ALA A 627 -2.61 4.18 -49.62
N ALA A 628 -3.74 3.90 -50.27
CA ALA A 628 -4.96 4.70 -50.11
C ALA A 628 -5.58 4.46 -48.72
N GLY A 629 -6.19 5.49 -48.13
CA GLY A 629 -6.81 5.40 -46.82
C GLY A 629 -7.06 6.75 -46.16
N THR A 630 -7.32 6.73 -44.86
CA THR A 630 -7.46 7.94 -44.03
C THR A 630 -6.49 7.85 -42.86
N VAL A 631 -5.80 8.96 -42.60
CA VAL A 631 -4.92 9.13 -41.44
C VAL A 631 -5.30 10.42 -40.72
N ASN A 632 -5.25 10.42 -39.39
CA ASN A 632 -5.52 11.62 -38.61
C ASN A 632 -4.21 12.31 -38.23
N LEU A 633 -4.07 13.56 -38.65
CA LEU A 633 -3.06 14.45 -38.12
C LEU A 633 -3.60 15.12 -36.85
N LYS A 634 -3.01 14.79 -35.71
CA LYS A 634 -3.24 15.49 -34.44
C LYS A 634 -2.25 16.64 -34.33
N VAL A 635 -2.78 17.85 -34.18
CA VAL A 635 -2.03 19.09 -33.93
C VAL A 635 -2.30 19.56 -32.51
N GLU A 636 -1.25 19.61 -31.69
CA GLU A 636 -1.29 20.19 -30.34
C GLU A 636 -0.67 21.58 -30.40
N CYS A 637 -1.43 22.60 -30.00
CA CYS A 637 -1.00 24.01 -30.04
C CYS A 637 -0.66 24.48 -28.63
N TYR A 638 0.48 25.15 -28.50
CA TYR A 638 1.04 25.63 -27.24
C TYR A 638 1.34 27.12 -27.29
N LEU A 639 1.30 27.79 -26.14
CA LEU A 639 1.81 29.14 -25.94
C LEU A 639 2.98 29.10 -24.96
N SER A 640 3.98 29.96 -25.19
CA SER A 640 5.07 30.16 -24.23
C SER A 640 4.64 31.18 -23.18
N ILE A 641 4.34 30.72 -21.97
CA ILE A 641 3.90 31.56 -20.85
C ILE A 641 4.89 31.35 -19.69
N ASN A 642 5.53 32.44 -19.24
CA ASN A 642 6.49 32.43 -18.12
C ASN A 642 7.64 31.41 -18.28
N GLY A 643 8.10 31.19 -19.52
CA GLY A 643 9.18 30.24 -19.83
C GLY A 643 8.73 28.77 -19.92
N GLY A 644 7.45 28.46 -19.67
CA GLY A 644 6.86 27.14 -19.88
C GLY A 644 5.98 27.07 -21.13
N GLN A 645 5.84 25.88 -21.71
CA GLN A 645 4.94 25.61 -22.83
C GLN A 645 3.58 25.13 -22.30
N GLN A 646 2.52 25.90 -22.55
CA GLN A 646 1.16 25.60 -22.10
C GLN A 646 0.29 25.25 -23.30
N LYS A 647 -0.28 24.04 -23.30
CA LYS A 647 -1.18 23.60 -24.36
C LYS A 647 -2.50 24.36 -24.23
N PHE A 648 -3.02 24.89 -25.33
CA PHE A 648 -4.28 25.66 -25.33
C PHE A 648 -5.31 25.16 -26.35
N HIS A 649 -4.89 24.38 -27.34
CA HIS A 649 -5.80 23.82 -28.33
C HIS A 649 -5.31 22.46 -28.83
N THR A 650 -6.24 21.59 -29.23
CA THR A 650 -5.94 20.35 -29.94
C THR A 650 -6.88 20.21 -31.13
N LYS A 651 -6.32 20.06 -32.33
CA LYS A 651 -7.07 19.81 -33.55
C LYS A 651 -6.74 18.43 -34.09
N ILE A 652 -7.77 17.71 -34.52
CA ILE A 652 -7.62 16.49 -35.33
C ILE A 652 -8.05 16.84 -36.76
N ILE A 653 -7.14 16.65 -37.70
CA ILE A 653 -7.34 16.92 -39.12
C ILE A 653 -7.31 15.57 -39.86
N PRO A 654 -8.43 15.09 -40.40
CA PRO A 654 -8.45 13.90 -41.23
C PRO A 654 -7.81 14.21 -42.59
N ILE A 655 -6.85 13.38 -42.99
CA ILE A 655 -6.18 13.41 -44.29
C ILE A 655 -6.65 12.19 -45.09
N THR A 656 -7.32 12.42 -46.21
CA THR A 656 -7.72 11.36 -47.14
C THR A 656 -6.66 11.20 -48.22
N ILE A 657 -6.16 9.97 -48.39
CA ILE A 657 -5.22 9.63 -49.46
C ILE A 657 -6.01 9.00 -50.59
N GLU A 658 -6.13 9.72 -51.68
CA GLU A 658 -6.83 9.26 -52.87
C GLU A 658 -5.97 8.24 -53.61
N GLY A 659 -6.51 7.03 -53.77
CA GLY A 659 -5.90 6.03 -54.64
C GLY A 659 -5.88 6.56 -56.07
N GLY A 660 -4.69 6.74 -56.64
CA GLY A 660 -4.56 7.02 -58.07
C GLY A 660 -5.20 5.89 -58.89
N ASP A 661 -5.86 6.24 -60.00
CA ASP A 661 -6.38 5.29 -61.00
C ASP A 661 -5.37 4.14 -61.20
N GLU A 662 -5.78 2.87 -61.03
CA GLU A 662 -4.93 1.69 -61.26
C GLU A 662 -4.30 1.75 -62.67
N ILE A 663 -3.02 2.13 -62.78
CA ILE A 663 -2.28 2.05 -64.05
C ILE A 663 -1.72 0.64 -64.20
N ILE A 664 -2.38 -0.19 -65.00
CA ILE A 664 -1.84 -1.49 -65.42
C ILE A 664 -0.94 -1.27 -66.63
N ASN A 665 0.38 -1.41 -66.42
CA ASN A 665 1.37 -1.32 -67.49
C ASN A 665 1.44 -2.64 -68.27
N PHE A 666 1.18 -2.58 -69.58
CA PHE A 666 1.40 -3.69 -70.50
C PHE A 666 2.77 -3.54 -71.16
N THR A 667 3.63 -4.54 -71.01
CA THR A 667 4.89 -4.67 -71.75
C THR A 667 4.78 -5.88 -72.67
N TYR A 668 4.92 -5.65 -73.97
CA TYR A 668 5.05 -6.67 -75.01
C TYR A 668 6.53 -6.77 -75.42
N GLY A 669 7.04 -7.97 -75.69
CA GLY A 669 8.38 -8.19 -76.22
C GLY A 669 8.37 -9.34 -77.23
N ARG A 670 9.19 -9.26 -78.27
CA ARG A 670 9.22 -10.21 -79.39
C ARG A 670 10.59 -10.89 -79.46
N ASP A 671 10.71 -12.09 -78.89
CA ASP A 671 11.97 -12.84 -78.93
C ASP A 671 12.06 -13.78 -80.15
N PHE A 672 13.14 -13.66 -80.92
CA PHE A 672 13.47 -14.58 -82.01
C PHE A 672 14.50 -15.60 -81.52
N ILE A 673 14.07 -16.84 -81.32
CA ILE A 673 15.01 -17.92 -80.95
C ILE A 673 15.73 -18.38 -82.23
N ARG A 674 17.01 -18.02 -82.36
CA ARG A 674 17.86 -18.49 -83.46
C ARG A 674 18.33 -19.91 -83.16
N ASN A 675 18.06 -20.84 -84.09
CA ASN A 675 18.54 -22.21 -83.98
C ASN A 675 19.83 -22.38 -84.81
N ASP A 676 20.97 -22.60 -84.16
CA ASP A 676 22.29 -22.66 -84.79
C ASP A 676 22.57 -24.02 -85.47
N THR A 677 21.83 -24.33 -86.53
CA THR A 677 22.22 -25.39 -87.49
C THR A 677 21.98 -24.98 -88.93
N THR A 678 23.00 -25.17 -89.76
CA THR A 678 23.02 -24.96 -91.22
C THR A 678 22.27 -26.07 -91.96
N PRO A 679 21.31 -25.77 -92.87
CA PRO A 679 20.75 -24.46 -93.23
C PRO A 679 19.64 -24.00 -92.25
N PRO A 680 19.52 -22.69 -91.95
CA PRO A 680 18.64 -22.18 -90.91
C PRO A 680 17.17 -22.26 -91.32
N THR A 681 16.43 -23.18 -90.71
CA THR A 681 14.96 -23.16 -90.71
C THR A 681 14.48 -22.26 -89.56
N TYR A 682 13.91 -21.11 -89.91
CA TYR A 682 13.30 -20.19 -88.95
C TYR A 682 11.93 -20.72 -88.53
N GLY A 683 11.85 -21.37 -87.37
CA GLY A 683 10.57 -21.59 -86.70
C GLY A 683 10.24 -20.38 -85.82
N CYS A 684 9.25 -19.57 -86.20
CA CYS A 684 8.75 -18.50 -85.34
C CYS A 684 7.82 -19.09 -84.29
N VAL A 685 8.23 -19.08 -83.02
CA VAL A 685 7.32 -19.27 -81.89
C VAL A 685 7.06 -17.90 -81.28
N MET A 686 5.88 -17.33 -81.50
CA MET A 686 5.46 -16.13 -80.78
C MET A 686 4.95 -16.53 -79.40
N VAL A 687 5.64 -16.12 -78.35
CA VAL A 687 5.13 -16.21 -76.97
C VAL A 687 4.84 -14.80 -76.48
N ALA A 688 3.57 -14.48 -76.31
CA ALA A 688 3.17 -13.27 -75.61
C ALA A 688 2.99 -13.58 -74.13
N TYR A 689 3.71 -12.87 -73.26
CA TYR A 689 3.47 -12.90 -71.83
C TYR A 689 2.95 -11.54 -71.36
N PHE A 690 1.89 -11.55 -70.55
CA PHE A 690 1.35 -10.35 -69.93
C PHE A 690 1.82 -10.27 -68.49
N LYS A 691 2.41 -9.14 -68.08
CA LYS A 691 2.80 -8.90 -66.69
C LYS A 691 1.80 -7.94 -66.04
N PHE A 692 1.03 -8.42 -65.07
CA PHE A 692 0.16 -7.57 -64.25
C PHE A 692 0.84 -7.27 -62.93
N LYS A 693 1.05 -6.00 -62.60
CA LYS A 693 1.54 -5.58 -61.29
C LYS A 693 0.37 -5.03 -60.48
N ARG A 694 -0.11 -5.81 -59.51
CA ARG A 694 -0.97 -5.29 -58.42
C ARG A 694 -0.08 -4.97 -57.22
N PRO A 695 -0.52 -4.13 -56.27
CA PRO A 695 0.28 -3.75 -55.10
C PRO A 695 0.86 -4.96 -54.33
N ASN A 696 0.23 -6.15 -54.39
CA ASN A 696 0.65 -7.33 -53.62
C ASN A 696 0.84 -8.64 -54.43
N ALA A 697 0.84 -8.63 -55.77
CA ALA A 697 1.07 -9.84 -56.58
C ALA A 697 1.46 -9.54 -58.04
N THR A 698 2.31 -10.38 -58.63
CA THR A 698 2.63 -10.35 -60.07
C THR A 698 1.98 -11.55 -60.77
N HIS A 699 1.08 -11.29 -61.72
CA HIS A 699 0.43 -12.36 -62.49
C HIS A 699 1.03 -12.43 -63.90
N TYR A 700 1.20 -13.65 -64.41
CA TYR A 700 1.62 -13.90 -65.78
C TYR A 700 0.54 -14.66 -66.55
N MET A 701 0.28 -14.24 -67.76
CA MET A 701 -0.67 -14.89 -68.66
C MET A 701 0.06 -15.20 -69.97
N ILE A 702 -0.02 -16.45 -70.42
CA ILE A 702 0.64 -16.92 -71.65
C ILE A 702 -0.46 -17.31 -72.63
N LEU A 703 -0.39 -16.78 -73.85
CA LEU A 703 -1.23 -17.19 -74.97
C LEU A 703 -0.51 -18.29 -75.75
N ASP A 704 -1.09 -19.50 -75.78
CA ASP A 704 -0.78 -20.47 -76.82
C ASP A 704 -1.88 -20.43 -77.89
N GLY A 705 -1.60 -20.95 -79.09
CA GLY A 705 -2.50 -20.85 -80.26
C GLY A 705 -3.91 -21.44 -80.09
N ASN A 706 -4.23 -22.04 -78.93
CA ASN A 706 -5.54 -22.61 -78.64
C ASN A 706 -6.30 -21.92 -77.48
N GLY A 707 -5.77 -20.83 -76.90
CA GLY A 707 -6.50 -19.98 -75.95
C GLY A 707 -5.68 -19.45 -74.76
N VAL A 708 -6.31 -18.63 -73.92
CA VAL A 708 -5.69 -17.97 -72.74
C VAL A 708 -5.56 -18.94 -71.57
N LYS A 709 -4.35 -19.16 -71.05
CA LYS A 709 -4.15 -19.83 -69.74
C LYS A 709 -3.55 -18.85 -68.72
N ARG A 710 -4.18 -18.79 -67.53
CA ARG A 710 -3.74 -17.96 -66.39
C ARG A 710 -2.89 -18.78 -65.44
N TYR A 711 -1.78 -18.19 -65.00
CA TYR A 711 -0.98 -18.71 -63.91
C TYR A 711 -0.84 -17.65 -62.81
N GLU A 712 -1.24 -17.99 -61.59
CA GLU A 712 -0.98 -17.18 -60.40
C GLU A 712 0.39 -17.54 -59.84
N TRP A 713 1.22 -16.53 -59.60
CA TRP A 713 2.57 -16.73 -59.08
C TRP A 713 2.80 -15.89 -57.83
N ASN A 714 3.27 -16.54 -56.77
CA ASN A 714 3.58 -15.91 -55.49
C ASN A 714 5.06 -15.52 -55.46
N ALA A 715 5.37 -14.27 -55.10
CA ALA A 715 6.59 -13.56 -55.49
C ALA A 715 7.91 -14.01 -54.79
N ASN A 716 7.94 -15.16 -54.13
CA ASN A 716 9.06 -15.58 -53.26
C ASN A 716 9.90 -16.77 -53.78
N VAL A 717 9.92 -17.06 -55.09
CA VAL A 717 10.79 -18.12 -55.67
C VAL A 717 11.55 -17.56 -56.89
N HIS A 718 12.84 -17.85 -57.05
CA HIS A 718 13.60 -17.41 -58.24
C HIS A 718 13.18 -18.17 -59.52
N TRP A 719 13.41 -17.55 -60.69
CA TRP A 719 13.07 -18.08 -62.03
C TRP A 719 13.57 -19.53 -62.24
N PRO A 720 12.75 -20.47 -62.76
CA PRO A 720 13.30 -21.71 -63.29
C PRO A 720 14.03 -21.44 -64.61
N GLN A 721 15.25 -21.97 -64.76
CA GLN A 721 15.96 -21.97 -66.04
C GLN A 721 15.16 -22.75 -67.10
N ILE A 722 14.89 -22.12 -68.25
CA ILE A 722 14.34 -22.80 -69.43
C ILE A 722 15.48 -23.62 -70.05
N ASN A 723 15.49 -24.94 -69.85
CA ASN A 723 16.46 -25.83 -70.49
C ASN A 723 15.91 -26.38 -71.81
N VAL A 724 16.45 -25.92 -72.94
CA VAL A 724 16.20 -26.53 -74.26
C VAL A 724 17.22 -27.65 -74.45
N SER A 725 16.82 -28.90 -74.26
CA SER A 725 17.71 -30.06 -74.49
C SER A 725 17.43 -30.72 -75.84
N ARG A 726 18.50 -31.00 -76.61
CA ARG A 726 18.45 -31.77 -77.86
C ARG A 726 18.18 -33.24 -77.57
N TRP A 727 17.14 -33.80 -78.18
CA TRP A 727 17.04 -35.24 -78.40
C TRP A 727 17.31 -35.54 -79.88
N ARG A 728 18.39 -36.27 -80.15
CA ARG A 728 18.73 -36.80 -81.47
C ARG A 728 18.49 -38.30 -81.39
N GLN A 729 17.41 -38.79 -81.99
CA GLN A 729 17.31 -40.22 -82.31
C GLN A 729 16.95 -40.39 -83.79
N VAL A 730 17.89 -41.07 -84.44
CA VAL A 730 18.06 -41.48 -85.82
C VAL A 730 16.74 -41.87 -86.51
N PHE A 731 16.42 -41.19 -87.62
CA PHE A 731 15.60 -41.79 -88.68
C PHE A 731 16.49 -42.78 -89.43
N GLU A 732 16.28 -44.06 -89.18
CA GLU A 732 16.77 -45.10 -90.08
C GLU A 732 15.70 -45.35 -91.14
N THR A 733 16.13 -45.18 -92.39
CA THR A 733 15.58 -45.76 -93.62
C THR A 733 14.35 -45.13 -94.29
N SER A 734 14.55 -44.86 -95.59
CA SER A 734 13.58 -44.83 -96.70
C SER A 734 12.81 -43.53 -97.01
N SER A 735 13.38 -42.78 -97.96
CA SER A 735 12.76 -42.15 -99.14
C SER A 735 11.51 -41.27 -98.97
N LEU A 736 11.70 -39.99 -98.68
CA LEU A 736 10.83 -38.90 -99.19
C LEU A 736 11.68 -37.67 -99.62
N PRO A 737 11.29 -36.91 -100.66
CA PRO A 737 12.05 -35.77 -101.19
C PRO A 737 12.00 -34.51 -100.32
N GLU A 738 13.02 -33.67 -100.49
CA GLU A 738 13.60 -32.70 -99.56
C GLU A 738 12.96 -31.29 -99.55
N SER A 739 11.63 -31.12 -99.71
CA SER A 739 11.04 -29.76 -99.80
C SER A 739 10.01 -29.34 -98.75
N GLU A 740 9.59 -30.19 -97.80
CA GLU A 740 8.69 -29.77 -96.71
C GLU A 740 9.00 -30.54 -95.40
N TYR A 741 10.03 -30.10 -94.69
CA TYR A 741 10.22 -30.43 -93.27
C TYR A 741 10.45 -29.12 -92.50
N CYS A 742 9.41 -28.61 -91.84
CA CYS A 742 9.62 -27.74 -90.68
C CYS A 742 9.79 -28.66 -89.46
N PRO A 743 10.93 -28.63 -88.75
CA PRO A 743 11.05 -29.40 -87.52
C PRO A 743 10.03 -28.86 -86.50
N GLY A 744 9.14 -29.73 -86.03
CA GLY A 744 8.27 -29.41 -84.90
C GLY A 744 9.12 -29.26 -83.64
N PHE A 745 8.95 -28.16 -82.92
CA PHE A 745 9.51 -28.01 -81.57
C PHE A 745 8.43 -28.32 -80.54
N ALA A 746 8.75 -29.21 -79.60
CA ALA A 746 7.95 -29.40 -78.40
C ALA A 746 8.59 -28.57 -77.28
N VAL A 747 7.85 -27.61 -76.72
CA VAL A 747 8.22 -26.94 -75.48
C VAL A 747 7.51 -27.66 -74.34
N SER A 748 8.27 -28.41 -73.54
CA SER A 748 7.76 -28.97 -72.28
C SER A 748 8.05 -27.98 -71.17
N ILE A 749 7.00 -27.48 -70.52
CA ILE A 749 7.10 -26.77 -69.24
C ILE A 749 6.59 -27.76 -68.20
N ASN A 750 7.49 -28.42 -67.47
CA ASN A 750 7.13 -29.32 -66.38
C ASN A 750 7.29 -28.59 -65.03
N PRO A 751 6.21 -28.15 -64.37
CA PRO A 751 6.23 -27.96 -62.93
C PRO A 751 6.26 -29.33 -62.23
N PRO A 752 6.70 -29.42 -60.96
CA PRO A 752 6.76 -30.70 -60.26
C PRO A 752 5.35 -31.30 -60.11
N GLY A 753 5.13 -32.51 -60.66
CA GLY A 753 3.99 -33.35 -60.30
C GLY A 753 2.83 -33.49 -61.29
N ILE A 754 2.91 -33.00 -62.53
CA ILE A 754 1.85 -33.21 -63.54
C ILE A 754 2.45 -33.66 -64.87
N THR A 755 2.15 -34.89 -65.29
CA THR A 755 2.39 -35.39 -66.66
C THR A 755 1.41 -34.72 -67.63
N GLY A 756 1.90 -33.76 -68.42
CA GLY A 756 1.11 -33.12 -69.46
C GLY A 756 0.91 -34.03 -70.68
N GLY A 757 -0.33 -34.10 -71.18
CA GLY A 757 -0.60 -34.55 -72.55
C GLY A 757 -0.09 -33.50 -73.54
N LEU A 758 0.73 -33.94 -74.50
CA LEU A 758 1.16 -33.16 -75.66
C LEU A 758 0.06 -33.20 -76.75
N TYR A 759 0.25 -32.37 -77.77
CA TYR A 759 -0.16 -32.51 -79.18
C TYR A 759 -1.34 -31.63 -79.70
N TYR A 760 -1.42 -31.19 -80.97
CA TYR A 760 -0.56 -30.40 -81.91
C TYR A 760 -1.52 -29.52 -82.73
N GLY A 761 -1.11 -28.35 -83.21
CA GLY A 761 -1.84 -27.58 -84.21
C GLY A 761 -0.89 -27.05 -85.29
N TRP A 762 -1.17 -27.35 -86.56
CA TRP A 762 -0.37 -26.90 -87.70
C TRP A 762 -1.07 -25.69 -88.33
N ALA A 763 -0.43 -24.53 -88.31
CA ALA A 763 -0.86 -23.36 -89.05
C ALA A 763 0.35 -22.70 -89.72
N SER A 764 0.18 -22.21 -90.96
CA SER A 764 1.23 -21.43 -91.61
C SER A 764 1.49 -20.13 -90.82
N PRO A 765 2.71 -19.56 -90.88
CA PRO A 765 3.07 -18.37 -90.09
C PRO A 765 2.10 -17.20 -90.25
N SER A 766 1.52 -17.03 -91.45
CA SER A 766 0.53 -15.98 -91.73
C SER A 766 -0.82 -16.23 -91.05
N ALA A 767 -1.25 -17.49 -90.93
CA ALA A 767 -2.50 -17.85 -90.26
C ALA A 767 -2.38 -17.74 -88.73
N ALA A 768 -1.21 -18.09 -88.18
CA ALA A 768 -0.92 -17.92 -86.76
C ALA A 768 -0.84 -16.44 -86.35
N GLU A 769 -0.19 -15.59 -87.17
CA GLU A 769 -0.13 -14.14 -86.93
C GLU A 769 -1.53 -13.50 -86.99
N ALA A 770 -2.35 -13.85 -87.99
CA ALA A 770 -3.71 -13.32 -88.10
C ALA A 770 -4.58 -13.72 -86.90
N ARG A 771 -4.54 -14.98 -86.48
CA ARG A 771 -5.29 -15.47 -85.30
C ARG A 771 -4.77 -14.86 -83.99
N TYR A 772 -3.47 -14.61 -83.89
CA TYR A 772 -2.84 -13.94 -82.77
C TYR A 772 -3.29 -12.47 -82.66
N GLN A 773 -3.30 -11.73 -83.77
CA GLN A 773 -3.78 -10.35 -83.80
C GLN A 773 -5.28 -10.25 -83.46
N GLU A 774 -6.08 -11.22 -83.90
CA GLU A 774 -7.50 -11.34 -83.55
C GLU A 774 -7.69 -11.56 -82.04
N LEU A 775 -6.97 -12.52 -81.44
CA LEU A 775 -7.03 -12.80 -80.00
C LEU A 775 -6.51 -11.64 -79.16
N LEU A 776 -5.47 -10.93 -79.62
CA LEU A 776 -4.95 -9.73 -78.97
C LEU A 776 -5.98 -8.60 -78.99
N ALA A 777 -6.58 -8.34 -80.15
CA ALA A 777 -7.64 -7.33 -80.29
C ALA A 777 -8.85 -7.66 -79.41
N GLN A 778 -9.24 -8.93 -79.35
CA GLN A 778 -10.36 -9.37 -78.51
C GLN A 778 -10.05 -9.26 -77.01
N THR A 779 -8.81 -9.60 -76.60
CA THR A 779 -8.38 -9.44 -75.20
C THR A 779 -8.31 -7.96 -74.80
N ILE A 780 -7.83 -7.09 -75.70
CA ILE A 780 -7.81 -5.64 -75.48
C ILE A 780 -9.24 -5.11 -75.35
N ALA A 781 -10.17 -5.54 -76.21
CA ALA A 781 -11.58 -5.16 -76.15
C ALA A 781 -12.26 -5.62 -74.85
N ASP A 782 -12.02 -6.86 -74.42
CA ASP A 782 -12.57 -7.44 -73.18
C ASP A 782 -12.03 -6.74 -71.92
N GLN A 783 -10.78 -6.25 -71.93
CA GLN A 783 -10.23 -5.47 -70.83
C GLN A 783 -10.68 -3.99 -70.87
N ALA A 784 -10.82 -3.40 -72.05
CA ALA A 784 -11.31 -2.02 -72.22
C ALA A 784 -12.76 -1.82 -71.75
N ALA A 785 -13.55 -2.90 -71.68
CA ALA A 785 -14.91 -2.89 -71.14
C ALA A 785 -14.99 -2.82 -69.60
N LYS A 786 -13.85 -2.84 -68.88
CA LYS A 786 -13.78 -2.77 -67.42
C LYS A 786 -13.40 -1.35 -66.95
N PRO A 787 -13.70 -0.95 -65.69
CA PRO A 787 -13.64 0.45 -65.24
C PRO A 787 -12.22 1.04 -65.03
N TRP A 788 -11.19 0.51 -65.69
CA TRP A 788 -9.79 0.95 -65.56
C TRP A 788 -9.23 1.43 -66.91
N LYS A 789 -8.26 2.36 -66.87
CA LYS A 789 -7.62 2.90 -68.09
C LYS A 789 -6.43 2.01 -68.50
N LEU A 790 -6.47 1.50 -69.73
CA LEU A 790 -5.44 0.64 -70.32
C LEU A 790 -4.31 1.49 -70.96
N ARG A 791 -3.05 1.32 -70.55
CA ARG A 791 -1.89 1.89 -71.26
C ARG A 791 -1.03 0.77 -71.86
N VAL A 792 -1.03 0.67 -73.18
CA VAL A 792 -0.23 -0.32 -73.93
C VAL A 792 1.07 0.33 -74.36
N THR A 793 2.20 -0.24 -73.95
CA THR A 793 3.53 0.25 -74.35
C THR A 793 4.21 -0.82 -75.19
N TYR A 794 4.62 -0.47 -76.41
CA TYR A 794 5.38 -1.36 -77.29
C TYR A 794 6.86 -1.31 -76.89
N ALA A 795 7.44 -2.46 -76.57
CA ALA A 795 8.89 -2.61 -76.52
C ALA A 795 9.28 -3.56 -77.66
N GLU A 796 10.22 -3.13 -78.51
CA GLU A 796 10.83 -4.04 -79.49
C GLU A 796 11.75 -5.04 -78.80
#